data_AF-A0A6B0XNJ6-F1
#
_entry.id   AF-A0A6B0XNJ6-F1
#
_cell.length_a   1.000
_cell.length_b   1.000
_cell.length_c   1.000
_cell.angle_alpha   90.00
_cell.angle_beta   90.00
_cell.angle_gamma   90.00
#
_symmetry.space_group_name_H-M   'P 1'
#
loop_
_entity.id
_entity.type
_entity.pdbx_description
1 polymer ?
#
loop_
_entity_poly.entity_id
_entity_poly.type
_entity_poly.pdbx_seq_one_letter_code
_entity_poly.pdbx_strand_id
1 'polypeptide(L)'
;MRRMEIRGAVLRVAIVVVLAGPAVAYAAQDEVPTSAYDRAAKMLGVASLIFNEAVTPHWIGDSEAFWYRSDDRDGHRFWRVEPLASDERRRPAFDHARLAASLSGLRDVPAEPLALPFETIDLSKDGEVSFQIPGEKGPESFRCTVDGVECSRVEAPAAPVEEKDEKEETPPLPSPDGAYSLLVRDHDLYLVTTESGEERRLTDNGVPFHDYASHPEARTSTITEKRAGIVRPPSALWSPNGRTALTVRLDQREVGEMHVLQTTDLGDGARPVLHTFRMPIPGDEGVPWSELLLVDAESGTVRPVGTERVHTPFMALADLGQLWWNDNGSKAYLLRRPRGARSMQLEEIDATTGAARTLVTETSRHHVEPVLLIGTGTPNIRVLESGEVLWYSQRDGWAHLYLYGPDGGLVRQITRGAWVVRDLVHVDEATRTVYFTAAGLGPAVDPYLRTFVRVSLDRTTSRPEILTPEPGDHTVTASPGGKSFVDQWSRIDQPPQSRVLLPDGRVAVELEVADFESLVELTALPEPFTVKARDGKTDIYGNVFFPPGFDPEDVDASYPVIDGIYPGPQVHRVTKNWHDPTLFLSYDLALAQLGFVVVTVDGFGTPLRSKAFHARSEGNLQEAGGLPDHLAAIRQLAVRYPQMDLDRVGVYGHSGGGFASARAIFAYPEFYKVAVSSAGNHDQRGYIQLWGESYHGDPATESYEEQANASIAHQLVGKLLLAYGALDDNVPPALTLQVIEALTKANRDYDLIVLPSGNHGFMSDPYFLRRSWDYFVRHLAGKEPPADYRLAPPGS
;
A
#
# COMPACT_ATOMS: atom_id res chain seq x y z
N MET A 1 31.47 -88.03 63.41
CA MET A 1 30.32 -88.78 63.98
C MET A 1 29.02 -88.10 63.54
N ARG A 2 28.12 -88.86 62.87
CA ARG A 2 26.66 -88.65 62.63
C ARG A 2 26.16 -87.26 62.17
N ARG A 3 25.74 -87.14 60.90
CA ARG A 3 24.34 -87.14 60.38
C ARG A 3 23.48 -85.94 60.84
N MET A 4 23.00 -85.12 59.91
CA MET A 4 21.57 -85.06 59.49
C MET A 4 21.36 -84.05 58.35
N GLU A 5 20.58 -84.44 57.34
CA GLU A 5 19.96 -83.55 56.34
C GLU A 5 18.88 -82.66 56.97
N ILE A 6 18.58 -81.51 56.33
CA ILE A 6 17.21 -81.01 56.06
C ILE A 6 17.31 -79.90 54.99
N ARG A 7 16.41 -79.98 54.00
CA ARG A 7 16.20 -79.03 52.89
C ARG A 7 15.61 -77.70 53.40
N GLY A 8 15.97 -76.59 52.74
CA GLY A 8 15.26 -75.32 52.83
C GLY A 8 15.56 -74.43 51.63
N ALA A 9 14.58 -74.25 50.75
CA ALA A 9 14.65 -73.35 49.61
C ALA A 9 14.67 -71.89 50.09
N VAL A 10 15.57 -71.06 49.54
CA VAL A 10 15.59 -69.61 49.78
C VAL A 10 15.45 -68.89 48.45
N LEU A 11 14.27 -68.31 48.27
CA LEU A 11 13.91 -67.35 47.24
C LEU A 11 14.67 -66.04 47.51
N ARG A 12 15.60 -65.66 46.62
CA ARG A 12 16.27 -64.35 46.69
C ARG A 12 15.46 -63.32 45.92
N VAL A 13 14.76 -62.46 46.65
CA VAL A 13 14.16 -61.22 46.13
C VAL A 13 15.27 -60.19 45.95
N ALA A 14 15.44 -59.69 44.73
CA ALA A 14 16.31 -58.56 44.44
C ALA A 14 15.58 -57.25 44.77
N ILE A 15 16.16 -56.45 45.68
CA ILE A 15 15.71 -55.08 45.96
C ILE A 15 16.34 -54.17 44.90
N VAL A 16 15.52 -53.63 44.01
CA VAL A 16 15.89 -52.51 43.13
C VAL A 16 15.67 -51.22 43.90
N VAL A 17 16.75 -50.49 44.19
CA VAL A 17 16.69 -49.12 44.71
C VAL A 17 16.54 -48.18 43.50
N VAL A 18 15.34 -47.64 43.30
CA VAL A 18 15.09 -46.54 42.35
C VAL A 18 15.40 -45.24 43.07
N LEU A 19 16.48 -44.56 42.67
CA LEU A 19 16.75 -43.18 43.05
C LEU A 19 15.78 -42.28 42.25
N ALA A 20 14.72 -41.81 42.90
CA ALA A 20 13.85 -40.77 42.36
C ALA A 20 14.57 -39.42 42.45
N GLY A 21 15.00 -38.88 41.31
CA GLY A 21 15.34 -37.46 41.19
C GLY A 21 14.08 -36.60 41.32
N PRO A 22 14.19 -35.33 41.75
CA PRO A 22 13.03 -34.46 41.86
C PRO A 22 12.43 -34.25 40.46
N ALA A 23 11.20 -34.73 40.26
CA ALA A 23 10.41 -34.36 39.12
C ALA A 23 10.15 -32.86 39.20
N VAL A 24 10.75 -32.09 38.28
CA VAL A 24 10.34 -30.71 38.04
C VAL A 24 8.91 -30.80 37.49
N ALA A 25 7.93 -30.50 38.34
CA ALA A 25 6.57 -30.28 37.89
C ALA A 25 6.58 -29.06 36.96
N TYR A 26 6.48 -29.28 35.65
CA TYR A 26 6.04 -28.23 34.75
C TYR A 26 4.63 -27.86 35.19
N ALA A 27 4.46 -26.69 35.81
CA ALA A 27 3.14 -26.10 35.95
C ALA A 27 2.54 -26.00 34.54
N ALA A 28 1.35 -26.55 34.33
CA ALA A 28 0.63 -26.35 33.08
C ALA A 28 0.45 -24.84 32.89
N GLN A 29 0.99 -24.30 31.81
CA GLN A 29 0.74 -22.91 31.45
C GLN A 29 -0.75 -22.76 31.13
N ASP A 30 -1.36 -21.66 31.56
CA ASP A 30 -2.76 -21.38 31.24
C ASP A 30 -2.93 -21.28 29.73
N GLU A 31 -3.84 -22.06 29.16
CA GLU A 31 -4.17 -22.03 27.74
C GLU A 31 -4.99 -20.76 27.42
N VAL A 32 -4.67 -20.08 26.32
CA VAL A 32 -5.49 -18.97 25.82
C VAL A 32 -6.79 -19.54 25.23
N PRO A 33 -7.97 -19.06 25.64
CA PRO A 33 -9.23 -19.61 25.14
C PRO A 33 -9.37 -19.41 23.63
N THR A 34 -9.91 -20.41 22.93
CA THR A 34 -10.21 -20.34 21.48
C THR A 34 -11.02 -19.10 21.09
N SER A 35 -11.92 -18.64 21.96
CA SER A 35 -12.72 -17.44 21.70
C SER A 35 -11.89 -16.15 21.54
N ALA A 36 -10.67 -16.09 22.12
CA ALA A 36 -9.75 -14.98 21.87
C ALA A 36 -9.18 -15.02 20.45
N TYR A 37 -8.84 -16.22 19.96
CA TYR A 37 -8.41 -16.42 18.58
C TYR A 37 -9.55 -16.13 17.59
N ASP A 38 -10.79 -16.51 17.91
CA ASP A 38 -11.95 -16.18 17.08
C ASP A 38 -12.21 -14.67 16.98
N ARG A 39 -12.02 -13.94 18.09
CA ARG A 39 -12.08 -12.46 18.04
C ARG A 39 -10.92 -11.88 17.24
N ALA A 40 -9.70 -12.39 17.41
CA ALA A 40 -8.53 -11.98 16.64
C ALA A 40 -8.73 -12.21 15.14
N ALA A 41 -9.30 -13.35 14.76
CA ALA A 41 -9.65 -13.69 13.38
C ALA A 41 -10.64 -12.68 12.76
N LYS A 42 -11.66 -12.25 13.52
CA LYS A 42 -12.59 -11.22 13.06
C LYS A 42 -11.91 -9.88 12.77
N MET A 43 -10.86 -9.52 13.50
CA MET A 43 -10.13 -8.27 13.28
C MET A 43 -9.34 -8.27 11.95
N LEU A 44 -9.00 -9.45 11.42
CA LEU A 44 -8.38 -9.55 10.09
C LEU A 44 -9.32 -9.09 8.96
N GLY A 45 -10.64 -9.13 9.20
CA GLY A 45 -11.68 -8.58 8.32
C GLY A 45 -12.36 -7.35 8.90
N VAL A 46 -11.66 -6.50 9.65
CA VAL A 46 -12.27 -5.38 10.41
C VAL A 46 -13.18 -4.47 9.56
N ALA A 47 -12.86 -4.26 8.27
CA ALA A 47 -13.69 -3.48 7.35
C ALA A 47 -15.12 -4.04 7.23
N SER A 48 -15.32 -5.36 7.36
CA SER A 48 -16.66 -5.96 7.33
C SER A 48 -17.47 -5.74 8.61
N LEU A 49 -16.88 -5.13 9.64
CA LEU A 49 -17.55 -4.76 10.89
C LEU A 49 -17.98 -3.30 10.91
N ILE A 50 -17.62 -2.55 9.87
CA ILE A 50 -17.83 -1.11 9.76
C ILE A 50 -18.74 -0.86 8.56
N PHE A 51 -19.87 -0.21 8.80
CA PHE A 51 -20.80 0.19 7.74
C PHE A 51 -20.58 1.65 7.37
N ASN A 52 -20.76 1.98 6.08
CA ASN A 52 -20.46 3.30 5.54
C ASN A 52 -19.08 3.82 5.94
N GLU A 53 -18.10 2.91 5.98
CA GLU A 53 -16.73 3.25 6.36
C GLU A 53 -16.27 4.42 5.50
N ALA A 54 -16.40 4.35 4.18
CA ALA A 54 -16.02 5.39 3.22
C ALA A 54 -17.11 5.61 2.16
N VAL A 55 -17.18 6.83 1.60
CA VAL A 55 -17.97 7.18 0.43
C VAL A 55 -17.05 7.34 -0.78
N THR A 56 -17.22 6.48 -1.78
CA THR A 56 -16.52 6.62 -3.07
C THR A 56 -17.43 7.36 -4.07
N PRO A 57 -17.13 8.62 -4.43
CA PRO A 57 -17.93 9.35 -5.40
C PRO A 57 -17.65 8.88 -6.84
N HIS A 58 -18.70 8.52 -7.56
CA HIS A 58 -18.65 8.21 -8.98
C HIS A 58 -19.33 9.34 -9.77
N TRP A 59 -18.50 10.20 -10.36
CA TRP A 59 -18.96 11.38 -11.10
C TRP A 59 -19.75 11.03 -12.34
N ILE A 60 -20.82 11.77 -12.61
CA ILE A 60 -21.71 11.56 -13.76
C ILE A 60 -21.19 12.42 -14.93
N GLY A 61 -20.35 11.80 -15.77
CA GLY A 61 -19.56 12.51 -16.79
C GLY A 61 -18.75 13.66 -16.20
N ASP A 62 -18.60 14.76 -16.93
CA ASP A 62 -17.85 15.94 -16.46
C ASP A 62 -18.66 16.89 -15.54
N SER A 63 -19.71 16.39 -14.89
CA SER A 63 -20.59 17.21 -14.05
C SER A 63 -20.19 17.21 -12.58
N GLU A 64 -20.83 18.09 -11.80
CA GLU A 64 -20.71 18.14 -10.33
C GLU A 64 -21.56 17.06 -9.64
N ALA A 65 -22.44 16.40 -10.39
CA ALA A 65 -23.28 15.35 -9.84
C ALA A 65 -22.52 14.03 -9.80
N PHE A 66 -22.77 13.24 -8.77
CA PHE A 66 -22.18 11.92 -8.60
C PHE A 66 -23.18 10.97 -7.98
N TRP A 67 -22.88 9.67 -8.08
CA TRP A 67 -23.54 8.66 -7.28
C TRP A 67 -22.54 7.99 -6.34
N TYR A 68 -23.04 7.39 -5.27
CA TYR A 68 -22.27 6.51 -4.41
C TYR A 68 -23.15 5.44 -3.81
N ARG A 69 -22.54 4.37 -3.31
CA ARG A 69 -23.21 3.32 -2.54
C ARG A 69 -23.03 3.58 -1.04
N SER A 70 -24.12 3.42 -0.29
CA SER A 70 -24.09 3.33 1.17
C SER A 70 -24.41 1.90 1.58
N ASP A 71 -23.68 1.37 2.56
CA ASP A 71 -23.87 0.05 3.14
C ASP A 71 -24.33 0.21 4.58
N ASP A 72 -25.44 -0.43 4.95
CA ASP A 72 -26.00 -0.46 6.29
C ASP A 72 -26.35 -1.91 6.70
N ARG A 73 -26.89 -2.09 7.90
CA ARG A 73 -27.23 -3.41 8.44
C ARG A 73 -28.37 -4.11 7.68
N ASP A 74 -29.22 -3.36 7.00
CA ASP A 74 -30.36 -3.88 6.23
C ASP A 74 -29.96 -4.21 4.78
N GLY A 75 -28.79 -3.74 4.33
CA GLY A 75 -28.23 -4.00 3.01
C GLY A 75 -27.56 -2.76 2.42
N HIS A 76 -27.69 -2.54 1.12
CA HIS A 76 -27.06 -1.41 0.44
C HIS A 76 -28.04 -0.57 -0.38
N ARG A 77 -27.72 0.72 -0.49
CA ARG A 77 -28.48 1.70 -1.28
C ARG A 77 -27.54 2.47 -2.19
N PHE A 78 -28.09 2.97 -3.29
CA PHE A 78 -27.38 3.82 -4.24
C PHE A 78 -27.99 5.22 -4.15
N TRP A 79 -27.15 6.21 -3.93
CA TRP A 79 -27.53 7.62 -3.80
C TRP A 79 -27.02 8.40 -4.99
N ARG A 80 -27.83 9.35 -5.46
CA ARG A 80 -27.43 10.41 -6.39
C ARG A 80 -27.34 11.71 -5.62
N VAL A 81 -26.25 12.45 -5.83
CA VAL A 81 -25.97 13.73 -5.19
C VAL A 81 -25.80 14.80 -6.25
N GLU A 82 -26.50 15.92 -6.08
CA GLU A 82 -26.45 17.11 -6.93
C GLU A 82 -26.08 18.32 -6.06
N PRO A 83 -24.77 18.53 -5.78
CA PRO A 83 -24.32 19.49 -4.76
C PRO A 83 -24.78 20.93 -4.97
N LEU A 84 -24.96 21.32 -6.23
CA LEU A 84 -25.31 22.68 -6.64
C LEU A 84 -26.82 22.91 -6.85
N ALA A 85 -27.66 21.89 -6.64
CA ALA A 85 -29.11 22.04 -6.78
C ALA A 85 -29.70 22.98 -5.71
N SER A 86 -30.78 23.69 -6.06
CA SER A 86 -31.51 24.57 -5.14
C SER A 86 -32.27 23.81 -4.05
N ASP A 87 -32.69 22.60 -4.37
CA ASP A 87 -33.54 21.71 -3.60
C ASP A 87 -33.17 20.25 -3.91
N GLU A 88 -33.46 19.34 -2.97
CA GLU A 88 -33.24 17.88 -3.10
C GLU A 88 -31.83 17.46 -3.59
N ARG A 89 -30.79 17.94 -2.90
CA ARG A 89 -29.37 17.69 -3.27
C ARG A 89 -28.90 16.24 -3.09
N ARG A 90 -29.68 15.39 -2.44
CA ARG A 90 -29.42 13.96 -2.26
C ARG A 90 -30.74 13.21 -2.35
N ARG A 91 -30.77 12.17 -3.18
CA ARG A 91 -31.93 11.30 -3.41
C ARG A 91 -31.47 9.89 -3.79
N PRO A 92 -32.32 8.85 -3.68
CA PRO A 92 -32.01 7.55 -4.26
C PRO A 92 -31.61 7.69 -5.73
N ALA A 93 -30.58 6.96 -6.16
CA ALA A 93 -30.13 6.98 -7.55
C ALA A 93 -31.21 6.44 -8.51
N PHE A 94 -32.07 5.56 -8.01
CA PHE A 94 -33.23 4.98 -8.67
C PHE A 94 -34.24 4.45 -7.63
N ASP A 95 -35.42 4.02 -8.06
CA ASP A 95 -36.38 3.31 -7.19
C ASP A 95 -35.94 1.84 -7.01
N HIS A 96 -35.26 1.56 -5.88
CA HIS A 96 -34.74 0.23 -5.54
C HIS A 96 -35.79 -0.87 -5.58
N ALA A 97 -37.01 -0.61 -5.10
CA ALA A 97 -38.05 -1.61 -5.02
C ALA A 97 -38.57 -1.99 -6.40
N ARG A 98 -38.78 -0.99 -7.27
CA ARG A 98 -39.21 -1.22 -8.64
C ARG A 98 -38.12 -1.89 -9.48
N LEU A 99 -36.87 -1.43 -9.33
CA LEU A 99 -35.74 -2.02 -10.05
C LEU A 99 -35.55 -3.49 -9.65
N ALA A 100 -35.58 -3.80 -8.35
CA ALA A 100 -35.49 -5.18 -7.86
C ALA A 100 -36.62 -6.07 -8.42
N ALA A 101 -37.86 -5.56 -8.45
CA ALA A 101 -39.00 -6.28 -9.02
C ALA A 101 -38.85 -6.52 -10.54
N SER A 102 -38.45 -5.50 -11.30
CA SER A 102 -38.22 -5.58 -12.74
C SER A 102 -37.08 -6.54 -13.08
N LEU A 103 -35.98 -6.49 -12.33
CA LEU A 103 -34.81 -7.36 -12.52
C LEU A 103 -35.13 -8.82 -12.17
N SER A 104 -35.89 -9.07 -11.10
CA SER A 104 -36.38 -10.41 -10.74
C SER A 104 -37.27 -11.01 -11.83
N GLY A 105 -37.91 -10.18 -12.66
CA GLY A 105 -38.65 -10.64 -13.83
C GLY A 105 -37.78 -11.08 -15.02
N LEU A 106 -36.49 -10.71 -15.03
CA LEU A 106 -35.54 -10.97 -16.12
C LEU A 106 -34.53 -12.08 -15.81
N ARG A 107 -34.36 -12.47 -14.54
CA ARG A 107 -33.48 -13.57 -14.12
C ARG A 107 -34.21 -14.55 -13.21
N ASP A 108 -33.65 -15.75 -13.11
CA ASP A 108 -34.14 -16.81 -12.21
C ASP A 108 -33.69 -16.62 -10.75
N VAL A 109 -32.99 -15.53 -10.42
CA VAL A 109 -32.53 -15.21 -9.05
C VAL A 109 -33.30 -14.00 -8.52
N PRO A 110 -33.93 -14.07 -7.33
CA PRO A 110 -34.62 -12.93 -6.72
C PRO A 110 -33.64 -11.79 -6.44
N ALA A 111 -33.96 -10.59 -6.91
CA ALA A 111 -33.32 -9.36 -6.48
C ALA A 111 -34.19 -8.73 -5.38
N GLU A 112 -33.57 -8.38 -4.26
CA GLU A 112 -34.23 -7.67 -3.16
C GLU A 112 -33.82 -6.19 -3.17
N PRO A 113 -34.67 -5.25 -2.72
CA PRO A 113 -34.41 -3.81 -2.86
C PRO A 113 -33.10 -3.33 -2.22
N LEU A 114 -32.69 -3.96 -1.11
CA LEU A 114 -31.47 -3.62 -0.37
C LEU A 114 -30.37 -4.69 -0.53
N ALA A 115 -30.60 -5.72 -1.33
CA ALA A 115 -29.60 -6.75 -1.64
C ALA A 115 -29.60 -7.01 -3.15
N LEU A 116 -29.35 -5.94 -3.91
CA LEU A 116 -29.23 -6.02 -5.36
C LEU A 116 -27.97 -6.83 -5.72
N PRO A 117 -27.99 -7.63 -6.80
CA PRO A 117 -26.91 -8.55 -7.13
C PRO A 117 -25.73 -7.87 -7.86
N PHE A 118 -25.50 -6.58 -7.58
CA PHE A 118 -24.45 -5.76 -8.18
C PHE A 118 -23.99 -4.69 -7.18
N GLU A 119 -22.70 -4.38 -7.23
CA GLU A 119 -22.05 -3.49 -6.27
C GLU A 119 -21.81 -2.08 -6.87
N THR A 120 -21.85 -1.98 -8.20
CA THR A 120 -21.53 -0.76 -8.96
C THR A 120 -22.56 -0.52 -10.06
N ILE A 121 -22.80 0.75 -10.37
CA ILE A 121 -23.67 1.18 -11.47
C ILE A 121 -22.93 2.16 -12.38
N ASP A 122 -23.41 2.34 -13.60
CA ASP A 122 -23.15 3.54 -14.39
C ASP A 122 -24.47 4.28 -14.54
N LEU A 123 -24.47 5.56 -14.16
CA LEU A 123 -25.64 6.41 -14.16
C LEU A 123 -25.40 7.53 -15.16
N SER A 124 -26.13 7.48 -16.28
CA SER A 124 -26.03 8.49 -17.32
C SER A 124 -26.69 9.80 -16.92
N LYS A 125 -26.32 10.89 -17.63
CA LYS A 125 -26.97 12.20 -17.48
C LYS A 125 -28.46 12.17 -17.79
N ASP A 126 -28.88 11.28 -18.70
CA ASP A 126 -30.26 11.17 -19.19
C ASP A 126 -31.16 10.29 -18.32
N GLY A 127 -30.65 9.76 -17.19
CA GLY A 127 -31.45 9.00 -16.24
C GLY A 127 -31.62 7.52 -16.60
N GLU A 128 -30.62 6.96 -17.28
CA GLU A 128 -30.44 5.51 -17.47
C GLU A 128 -29.41 4.97 -16.48
N VAL A 129 -29.72 3.82 -15.88
CA VAL A 129 -28.85 3.07 -14.98
C VAL A 129 -28.41 1.79 -15.68
N SER A 130 -27.10 1.55 -15.77
CA SER A 130 -26.57 0.28 -16.25
C SER A 130 -25.66 -0.37 -15.22
N PHE A 131 -25.61 -1.69 -15.22
CA PHE A 131 -24.81 -2.47 -14.27
C PHE A 131 -24.54 -3.86 -14.82
N GLN A 132 -23.57 -4.54 -14.21
CA GLN A 132 -23.23 -5.93 -14.53
C GLN A 132 -23.52 -6.84 -13.35
N ILE A 133 -24.09 -8.00 -13.65
CA ILE A 133 -24.39 -9.04 -12.68
C ILE A 133 -23.58 -10.30 -13.04
N PRO A 134 -22.90 -10.95 -12.09
CA PRO A 134 -22.26 -12.25 -12.34
C PRO A 134 -23.25 -13.30 -12.86
N GLY A 135 -22.91 -13.96 -13.97
CA GLY A 135 -23.69 -15.04 -14.57
C GLY A 135 -22.84 -16.30 -14.80
N GLU A 136 -23.49 -17.45 -15.06
CA GLU A 136 -22.82 -18.75 -15.23
C GLU A 136 -21.79 -18.78 -16.38
N LYS A 137 -22.00 -17.95 -17.41
CA LYS A 137 -21.15 -17.86 -18.60
C LYS A 137 -20.31 -16.58 -18.63
N GLY A 138 -20.27 -15.83 -17.52
CA GLY A 138 -19.66 -14.51 -17.42
C GLY A 138 -20.66 -13.43 -17.00
N PRO A 139 -20.18 -12.19 -16.75
CA PRO A 139 -21.02 -11.08 -16.33
C PRO A 139 -22.04 -10.71 -17.42
N GLU A 140 -23.28 -10.48 -16.99
CA GLU A 140 -24.39 -10.06 -17.85
C GLU A 140 -24.67 -8.58 -17.64
N SER A 141 -24.76 -7.82 -18.74
CA SER A 141 -25.02 -6.39 -18.68
C SER A 141 -26.52 -6.11 -18.74
N PHE A 142 -26.97 -5.21 -17.87
CA PHE A 142 -28.35 -4.76 -17.78
C PHE A 142 -28.44 -3.25 -17.87
N ARG A 143 -29.59 -2.80 -18.35
CA ARG A 143 -29.94 -1.39 -18.48
C ARG A 143 -31.35 -1.18 -17.97
N CYS A 144 -31.53 -0.21 -17.08
CA CYS A 144 -32.80 0.14 -16.48
C CYS A 144 -33.05 1.65 -16.55
N THR A 145 -34.32 2.06 -16.56
CA THR A 145 -34.71 3.45 -16.29
C THR A 145 -34.51 3.81 -14.81
N VAL A 146 -34.26 5.08 -14.48
CA VAL A 146 -34.11 5.55 -13.08
C VAL A 146 -35.36 5.31 -12.22
N ASP A 147 -36.56 5.26 -12.81
CA ASP A 147 -37.78 4.87 -12.07
C ASP A 147 -37.88 3.35 -11.82
N GLY A 148 -36.92 2.57 -12.32
CA GLY A 148 -36.82 1.12 -12.14
C GLY A 148 -37.89 0.30 -12.88
N VAL A 149 -38.70 0.93 -13.73
CA VAL A 149 -39.87 0.28 -14.36
C VAL A 149 -39.48 -0.53 -15.59
N GLU A 150 -38.48 -0.09 -16.36
CA GLU A 150 -38.08 -0.74 -17.61
C GLU A 150 -36.62 -1.20 -17.51
N CYS A 151 -36.43 -2.47 -17.15
CA CYS A 151 -35.12 -3.12 -17.22
C CYS A 151 -35.04 -4.02 -18.46
N SER A 152 -33.85 -4.10 -19.06
CA SER A 152 -33.56 -4.98 -20.19
C SER A 152 -32.14 -5.52 -20.10
N ARG A 153 -31.93 -6.72 -20.64
CA ARG A 153 -30.60 -7.30 -20.84
C ARG A 153 -29.99 -6.66 -22.09
N VAL A 154 -28.76 -6.16 -21.96
CA VAL A 154 -27.99 -5.65 -23.10
C VAL A 154 -27.24 -6.83 -23.71
N GLU A 155 -27.52 -7.15 -24.96
CA GLU A 155 -26.70 -8.11 -25.71
C GLU A 155 -25.29 -7.52 -25.87
N ALA A 156 -24.30 -8.19 -25.31
CA ALA A 156 -22.91 -7.82 -25.53
C ALA A 156 -22.61 -7.91 -27.05
N PRO A 157 -21.89 -6.95 -27.64
CA PRO A 157 -21.31 -7.16 -28.96
C PRO A 157 -20.51 -8.46 -28.91
N ALA A 158 -20.70 -9.33 -29.90
CA ALA A 158 -19.97 -10.58 -29.98
C ALA A 158 -18.47 -10.27 -29.99
N ALA A 159 -17.79 -10.54 -28.89
CA ALA A 159 -16.34 -10.62 -28.90
C ALA A 159 -15.97 -11.69 -29.93
N PRO A 160 -15.01 -11.44 -30.83
CA PRO A 160 -14.46 -12.50 -31.66
C PRO A 160 -13.85 -13.52 -30.71
N VAL A 161 -14.50 -14.67 -30.57
CA VAL A 161 -13.90 -15.85 -29.95
C VAL A 161 -13.08 -16.50 -31.05
N GLU A 162 -11.86 -16.02 -31.25
CA GLU A 162 -10.84 -16.83 -31.92
C GLU A 162 -10.18 -17.73 -30.88
N GLU A 163 -9.97 -18.99 -31.26
CA GLU A 163 -9.16 -19.94 -30.50
C GLU A 163 -7.79 -19.31 -30.25
N LYS A 164 -7.40 -19.20 -28.97
CA LYS A 164 -6.07 -18.73 -28.58
C LYS A 164 -5.02 -19.69 -29.14
N ASP A 165 -4.37 -19.31 -30.22
CA ASP A 165 -3.02 -19.79 -30.50
C ASP A 165 -2.11 -19.32 -29.36
N GLU A 166 -1.28 -20.22 -28.84
CA GLU A 166 -0.28 -19.99 -27.79
C GLU A 166 0.85 -19.07 -28.29
N LYS A 167 0.55 -17.82 -28.63
CA LYS A 167 1.54 -16.78 -28.94
C LYS A 167 1.62 -15.78 -27.79
N GLU A 168 2.84 -15.33 -27.48
CA GLU A 168 3.13 -14.26 -26.51
C GLU A 168 2.55 -12.93 -27.03
N GLU A 169 1.27 -12.69 -26.76
CA GLU A 169 0.55 -11.47 -27.13
C GLU A 169 -0.07 -10.81 -25.90
N THR A 170 0.09 -9.48 -25.79
CA THR A 170 -0.53 -8.70 -24.72
C THR A 170 -2.02 -8.45 -25.01
N PRO A 171 -2.88 -8.31 -23.98
CA PRO A 171 -4.22 -7.75 -24.17
C PRO A 171 -4.17 -6.38 -24.87
N PRO A 172 -5.12 -6.05 -25.78
CA PRO A 172 -5.13 -4.77 -26.47
C PRO A 172 -5.39 -3.60 -25.51
N LEU A 173 -4.70 -2.48 -25.74
CA LEU A 173 -4.90 -1.20 -25.05
C LEU A 173 -5.69 -0.23 -25.96
N PRO A 174 -7.00 -0.03 -25.72
CA PRO A 174 -7.83 0.83 -26.56
C PRO A 174 -7.50 2.33 -26.38
N SER A 175 -7.67 3.11 -27.45
CA SER A 175 -7.71 4.57 -27.38
C SER A 175 -8.96 5.04 -26.62
N PRO A 176 -8.97 6.27 -26.05
CA PRO A 176 -10.11 6.79 -25.30
C PRO A 176 -11.44 6.82 -26.08
N ASP A 177 -11.38 7.00 -27.40
CA ASP A 177 -12.53 6.96 -28.31
C ASP A 177 -12.85 5.56 -28.85
N GLY A 178 -12.02 4.56 -28.53
CA GLY A 178 -12.14 3.18 -28.98
C GLY A 178 -11.82 2.96 -30.46
N ALA A 179 -11.37 3.97 -31.21
CA ALA A 179 -11.11 3.87 -32.64
C ALA A 179 -9.88 2.97 -32.95
N TYR A 180 -8.90 2.96 -32.05
CA TYR A 180 -7.66 2.19 -32.20
C TYR A 180 -7.36 1.36 -30.95
N SER A 181 -6.48 0.37 -31.08
CA SER A 181 -5.87 -0.33 -29.96
C SER A 181 -4.40 -0.61 -30.22
N LEU A 182 -3.57 -0.57 -29.17
CA LEU A 182 -2.18 -1.05 -29.23
C LEU A 182 -2.09 -2.47 -28.67
N LEU A 183 -1.23 -3.30 -29.26
CA LEU A 183 -0.82 -4.58 -28.71
C LEU A 183 0.67 -4.82 -28.97
N VAL A 184 1.29 -5.68 -28.16
CA VAL A 184 2.66 -6.15 -28.35
C VAL A 184 2.61 -7.62 -28.71
N ARG A 185 3.35 -7.97 -29.78
CA ARG A 185 3.50 -9.34 -30.26
C ARG A 185 4.95 -9.52 -30.72
N ASP A 186 5.60 -10.59 -30.28
CA ASP A 186 7.00 -10.89 -30.61
C ASP A 186 7.94 -9.69 -30.37
N HIS A 187 7.79 -9.00 -29.22
CA HIS A 187 8.55 -7.81 -28.80
C HIS A 187 8.32 -6.52 -29.62
N ASP A 188 7.44 -6.54 -30.62
CA ASP A 188 7.13 -5.39 -31.47
C ASP A 188 5.73 -4.83 -31.23
N LEU A 189 5.57 -3.55 -31.53
CA LEU A 189 4.32 -2.83 -31.37
C LEU A 189 3.44 -2.96 -32.61
N TYR A 190 2.15 -3.17 -32.37
CA TYR A 190 1.10 -3.25 -33.38
C TYR A 190 -0.02 -2.27 -33.04
N LEU A 191 -0.65 -1.75 -34.08
CA LEU A 191 -1.86 -0.93 -34.01
C LEU A 191 -3.00 -1.70 -34.67
N VAL A 192 -4.14 -1.76 -33.99
CA VAL A 192 -5.37 -2.35 -34.52
C VAL A 192 -6.38 -1.24 -34.72
N THR A 193 -6.99 -1.18 -35.91
CA THR A 193 -8.14 -0.31 -36.17
C THR A 193 -9.41 -1.05 -35.78
N THR A 194 -10.11 -0.59 -34.76
CA THR A 194 -11.19 -1.35 -34.11
C THR A 194 -12.36 -1.64 -35.05
N GLU A 195 -12.74 -0.69 -35.91
CA GLU A 195 -13.87 -0.85 -36.82
C GLU A 195 -13.62 -1.92 -37.90
N SER A 196 -12.43 -1.94 -38.50
CA SER A 196 -12.09 -2.85 -39.58
C SER A 196 -11.45 -4.17 -39.13
N GLY A 197 -10.90 -4.20 -37.91
CA GLY A 197 -10.02 -5.27 -37.43
C GLY A 197 -8.66 -5.29 -38.12
N GLU A 198 -8.30 -4.25 -38.89
CA GLU A 198 -7.01 -4.19 -39.59
C GLU A 198 -5.86 -4.01 -38.59
N GLU A 199 -4.90 -4.93 -38.62
CA GLU A 199 -3.65 -4.83 -37.86
C GLU A 199 -2.53 -4.25 -38.71
N ARG A 200 -1.81 -3.28 -38.13
CA ARG A 200 -0.60 -2.67 -38.68
C ARG A 200 0.57 -2.88 -37.72
N ARG A 201 1.59 -3.60 -38.16
CA ARG A 201 2.88 -3.67 -37.45
C ARG A 201 3.58 -2.31 -37.51
N LEU A 202 3.91 -1.75 -36.36
CA LEU A 202 4.53 -0.42 -36.24
C LEU A 202 6.05 -0.48 -36.09
N THR A 203 6.59 -1.56 -35.55
CA THR A 203 8.03 -1.77 -35.32
C THR A 203 8.46 -3.17 -35.76
N ASP A 204 9.73 -3.38 -36.09
CA ASP A 204 10.24 -4.67 -36.58
C ASP A 204 11.59 -5.12 -36.00
N ASN A 205 12.02 -4.48 -34.91
CA ASN A 205 13.34 -4.67 -34.34
C ASN A 205 13.32 -4.82 -32.81
N GLY A 206 12.16 -5.12 -32.23
CA GLY A 206 12.05 -5.60 -30.85
C GLY A 206 12.79 -6.92 -30.68
N VAL A 207 13.49 -7.08 -29.55
CA VAL A 207 14.13 -8.34 -29.15
C VAL A 207 13.91 -8.56 -27.66
N PRO A 208 14.07 -9.79 -27.14
CA PRO A 208 13.94 -10.04 -25.71
C PRO A 208 14.75 -9.06 -24.86
N PHE A 209 14.11 -8.44 -23.88
CA PHE A 209 14.69 -7.44 -22.97
C PHE A 209 15.15 -6.14 -23.66
N HIS A 210 14.81 -5.92 -24.92
CA HIS A 210 14.95 -4.64 -25.62
C HIS A 210 13.75 -4.43 -26.55
N ASP A 211 12.58 -4.32 -25.94
CA ASP A 211 11.27 -4.48 -26.55
C ASP A 211 10.39 -3.24 -26.37
N TYR A 212 9.32 -3.17 -27.17
CA TYR A 212 8.41 -2.03 -27.21
C TYR A 212 7.25 -2.22 -26.25
N ALA A 213 6.85 -1.12 -25.60
CA ALA A 213 5.73 -1.03 -24.67
C ALA A 213 5.73 -2.12 -23.58
N SER A 214 6.92 -2.60 -23.19
CA SER A 214 7.06 -3.61 -22.16
C SER A 214 7.11 -2.98 -20.77
N HIS A 215 6.97 -3.83 -19.76
CA HIS A 215 7.08 -3.47 -18.37
C HIS A 215 8.43 -3.92 -17.81
N PRO A 216 9.06 -3.16 -16.89
CA PRO A 216 10.28 -3.61 -16.23
C PRO A 216 10.04 -4.90 -15.43
N GLU A 217 10.97 -5.85 -15.51
CA GLU A 217 10.89 -7.10 -14.72
C GLU A 217 11.20 -6.88 -13.24
N ALA A 218 11.77 -5.73 -12.89
CA ALA A 218 12.03 -5.35 -11.50
C ALA A 218 10.76 -4.88 -10.74
N ARG A 219 9.55 -5.10 -11.29
CA ARG A 219 8.25 -4.64 -10.75
C ARG A 219 7.85 -5.22 -9.41
N THR A 220 8.67 -6.08 -8.81
CA THR A 220 8.43 -6.69 -7.50
C THR A 220 7.23 -7.65 -7.48
N SER A 221 6.77 -8.08 -8.66
CA SER A 221 5.63 -8.99 -8.86
C SER A 221 5.74 -9.84 -10.13
N THR A 222 6.89 -9.88 -10.81
CA THR A 222 7.05 -10.55 -12.11
C THR A 222 6.80 -12.05 -12.09
N ILE A 223 7.36 -12.76 -11.11
CA ILE A 223 7.12 -14.20 -10.95
C ILE A 223 5.70 -14.44 -10.41
N THR A 224 5.24 -13.57 -9.51
CA THR A 224 3.87 -13.60 -8.98
C THR A 224 2.84 -13.52 -10.11
N GLU A 225 2.96 -12.54 -11.01
CA GLU A 225 2.07 -12.32 -12.15
C GLU A 225 2.17 -13.46 -13.16
N LYS A 226 3.39 -13.89 -13.48
CA LYS A 226 3.63 -15.02 -14.39
C LYS A 226 2.92 -16.29 -13.91
N ARG A 227 3.01 -16.60 -12.61
CA ARG A 227 2.32 -17.77 -12.01
C ARG A 227 0.80 -17.62 -12.00
N ALA A 228 0.30 -16.39 -11.87
CA ALA A 228 -1.12 -16.09 -11.95
C ALA A 228 -1.66 -16.03 -13.39
N GLY A 229 -0.81 -16.19 -14.41
CA GLY A 229 -1.21 -16.03 -15.82
C GLY A 229 -1.58 -14.60 -16.19
N ILE A 230 -1.13 -13.61 -15.42
CA ILE A 230 -1.41 -12.20 -15.65
C ILE A 230 -0.48 -11.70 -16.74
N VAL A 231 -1.07 -11.31 -17.87
CA VAL A 231 -0.39 -10.60 -18.96
C VAL A 231 -0.90 -9.18 -18.97
N ARG A 232 0.01 -8.21 -18.85
CA ARG A 232 -0.36 -6.79 -18.83
C ARG A 232 -0.55 -6.26 -20.25
N PRO A 233 -1.46 -5.28 -20.46
CA PRO A 233 -1.54 -4.56 -21.73
C PRO A 233 -0.23 -3.82 -22.02
N PRO A 234 0.00 -3.30 -23.25
CA PRO A 234 1.15 -2.47 -23.55
C PRO A 234 1.32 -1.30 -22.58
N SER A 235 2.56 -1.03 -22.17
CA SER A 235 2.94 0.16 -21.42
C SER A 235 2.89 1.39 -22.33
N ALA A 236 1.72 2.00 -22.43
CA ALA A 236 1.48 3.18 -23.24
C ALA A 236 0.39 4.08 -22.63
N LEU A 237 0.42 5.36 -23.02
CA LEU A 237 -0.54 6.37 -22.60
C LEU A 237 -1.07 7.12 -23.83
N TRP A 238 -2.35 6.89 -24.15
CA TRP A 238 -3.05 7.61 -25.21
C TRP A 238 -3.29 9.08 -24.84
N SER A 239 -3.19 9.96 -25.84
CA SER A 239 -3.64 11.34 -25.75
C SER A 239 -5.16 11.36 -25.51
N PRO A 240 -5.69 12.38 -24.81
CA PRO A 240 -7.14 12.46 -24.54
C PRO A 240 -8.02 12.42 -25.79
N ASN A 241 -7.48 12.88 -26.92
CA ASN A 241 -8.14 12.88 -28.23
C ASN A 241 -7.99 11.56 -29.02
N GLY A 242 -7.30 10.55 -28.48
CA GLY A 242 -7.12 9.22 -29.10
C GLY A 242 -6.20 9.13 -30.31
N ARG A 243 -5.55 10.24 -30.74
CA ARG A 243 -4.76 10.27 -31.98
C ARG A 243 -3.31 9.85 -31.83
N THR A 244 -2.74 10.01 -30.64
CA THR A 244 -1.32 9.80 -30.38
C THR A 244 -1.12 9.02 -29.09
N ALA A 245 -0.27 8.01 -29.09
CA ALA A 245 0.13 7.31 -27.88
C ALA A 245 1.60 7.61 -27.54
N LEU A 246 1.89 7.79 -26.26
CA LEU A 246 3.24 7.72 -25.74
C LEU A 246 3.53 6.31 -25.27
N THR A 247 4.71 5.81 -25.57
CA THR A 247 5.17 4.50 -25.09
C THR A 247 6.69 4.48 -24.95
N VAL A 248 7.25 3.36 -24.53
CA VAL A 248 8.70 3.19 -24.33
C VAL A 248 9.24 2.06 -25.18
N ARG A 249 10.51 2.14 -25.54
CA ARG A 249 11.34 0.96 -25.81
C ARG A 249 12.26 0.75 -24.62
N LEU A 250 12.12 -0.38 -23.94
CA LEU A 250 12.78 -0.64 -22.67
C LEU A 250 13.95 -1.59 -22.88
N ASP A 251 15.15 -1.18 -22.46
CA ASP A 251 16.36 -2.01 -22.49
C ASP A 251 16.71 -2.49 -21.09
N GLN A 252 16.72 -3.80 -20.90
CA GLN A 252 17.03 -4.49 -19.66
C GLN A 252 18.13 -5.53 -19.85
N ARG A 253 18.76 -5.61 -21.03
CA ARG A 253 19.75 -6.67 -21.36
C ARG A 253 20.96 -6.69 -20.43
N GLU A 254 21.33 -5.53 -19.91
CA GLU A 254 22.46 -5.35 -18.98
C GLU A 254 22.05 -5.45 -17.50
N VAL A 255 20.77 -5.67 -17.20
CA VAL A 255 20.28 -5.76 -15.81
C VAL A 255 20.58 -7.15 -15.25
N GLY A 256 21.08 -7.20 -14.01
CA GLY A 256 21.36 -8.46 -13.30
C GLY A 256 20.14 -9.37 -13.17
N GLU A 257 20.37 -10.67 -13.22
CA GLU A 257 19.35 -11.70 -13.05
C GLU A 257 19.26 -12.16 -11.59
N MET A 258 18.02 -12.36 -11.14
CA MET A 258 17.66 -12.99 -9.87
C MET A 258 16.96 -14.31 -10.16
N HIS A 259 17.03 -15.22 -9.19
CA HIS A 259 16.46 -16.55 -9.32
C HIS A 259 15.66 -16.96 -8.08
N VAL A 260 14.48 -17.55 -8.32
CA VAL A 260 13.70 -18.24 -7.29
C VAL A 260 13.33 -19.64 -7.77
N LEU A 261 13.26 -20.60 -6.85
CA LEU A 261 13.03 -22.01 -7.18
C LEU A 261 11.63 -22.41 -6.73
N GLN A 262 10.75 -22.69 -7.68
CA GLN A 262 9.45 -23.28 -7.39
C GLN A 262 9.62 -24.78 -7.15
N THR A 263 9.23 -25.22 -5.96
CA THR A 263 9.30 -26.64 -5.56
C THR A 263 7.93 -27.26 -5.27
N THR A 264 6.87 -26.45 -5.25
CA THR A 264 5.48 -26.87 -5.00
C THR A 264 4.54 -26.36 -6.10
N ASP A 265 3.31 -26.87 -6.13
CA ASP A 265 2.29 -26.52 -7.14
C ASP A 265 2.71 -26.85 -8.59
N LEU A 266 3.41 -27.98 -8.77
CA LEU A 266 3.99 -28.39 -10.06
C LEU A 266 3.30 -29.62 -10.69
N GLY A 267 2.32 -30.22 -10.00
CA GLY A 267 1.74 -31.52 -10.36
C GLY A 267 2.61 -32.72 -9.94
N ASP A 268 2.09 -33.93 -10.16
CA ASP A 268 2.70 -35.17 -9.68
C ASP A 268 4.03 -35.48 -10.38
N GLY A 269 5.09 -35.69 -9.59
CA GLY A 269 6.40 -36.11 -10.09
C GLY A 269 7.20 -35.05 -10.85
N ALA A 270 6.76 -33.80 -10.85
CA ALA A 270 7.44 -32.70 -11.52
C ALA A 270 8.75 -32.29 -10.84
N ARG A 271 9.73 -31.89 -11.65
CA ARG A 271 11.02 -31.35 -11.17
C ARG A 271 10.84 -29.89 -10.74
N PRO A 272 11.62 -29.40 -9.75
CA PRO A 272 11.65 -27.98 -9.43
C PRO A 272 11.85 -27.10 -10.66
N VAL A 273 11.14 -25.98 -10.71
CA VAL A 273 11.18 -25.01 -11.80
C VAL A 273 11.97 -23.80 -11.35
N LEU A 274 13.06 -23.50 -12.06
CA LEU A 274 13.82 -22.27 -11.87
C LEU A 274 13.08 -21.13 -12.57
N HIS A 275 12.71 -20.12 -11.79
CA HIS A 275 12.24 -18.85 -12.31
C HIS A 275 13.39 -17.84 -12.29
N THR A 276 13.56 -17.14 -13.40
CA THR A 276 14.55 -16.07 -13.57
C THR A 276 13.83 -14.78 -13.91
N PHE A 277 14.26 -13.67 -13.30
CA PHE A 277 13.77 -12.33 -13.58
C PHE A 277 14.90 -11.32 -13.42
N ARG A 278 14.80 -10.14 -14.03
CA ARG A 278 15.81 -9.08 -13.94
C ARG A 278 15.48 -8.07 -12.85
N MET A 279 16.47 -7.79 -12.02
CA MET A 279 16.34 -6.83 -10.92
C MET A 279 17.70 -6.20 -10.62
N PRO A 280 17.86 -4.88 -10.83
CA PRO A 280 19.10 -4.20 -10.47
C PRO A 280 19.19 -4.07 -8.94
N ILE A 281 20.39 -4.26 -8.40
CA ILE A 281 20.72 -4.00 -6.99
C ILE A 281 21.68 -2.81 -6.87
N PRO A 282 21.82 -2.16 -5.68
CA PRO A 282 22.72 -1.04 -5.52
C PRO A 282 24.14 -1.34 -6.00
N GLY A 283 24.68 -0.43 -6.80
CA GLY A 283 26.03 -0.53 -7.36
C GLY A 283 26.12 -1.23 -8.72
N ASP A 284 25.05 -1.85 -9.22
CA ASP A 284 25.04 -2.40 -10.59
C ASP A 284 25.24 -1.30 -11.63
N GLU A 285 26.10 -1.50 -12.62
CA GLU A 285 26.24 -0.54 -13.73
C GLU A 285 25.03 -0.60 -14.68
N GLY A 286 24.52 -1.80 -14.94
CA GLY A 286 23.37 -2.05 -15.81
C GLY A 286 22.04 -1.90 -15.07
N VAL A 287 21.25 -0.92 -15.50
CA VAL A 287 19.89 -0.64 -14.98
C VAL A 287 18.89 -0.54 -16.13
N PRO A 288 17.57 -0.69 -15.88
CA PRO A 288 16.56 -0.55 -16.92
C PRO A 288 16.50 0.87 -17.50
N TRP A 289 16.64 0.99 -18.81
CA TRP A 289 16.60 2.27 -19.51
C TRP A 289 15.53 2.29 -20.59
N SER A 290 14.64 3.28 -20.52
CA SER A 290 13.60 3.51 -21.52
C SER A 290 13.97 4.61 -22.51
N GLU A 291 13.78 4.33 -23.79
CA GLU A 291 13.65 5.36 -24.84
C GLU A 291 12.17 5.71 -24.98
N LEU A 292 11.81 6.99 -24.89
CA LEU A 292 10.42 7.43 -25.00
C LEU A 292 10.04 7.63 -26.48
N LEU A 293 8.84 7.19 -26.85
CA LEU A 293 8.35 7.15 -28.22
C LEU A 293 6.94 7.74 -28.33
N LEU A 294 6.67 8.40 -29.46
CA LEU A 294 5.34 8.82 -29.90
C LEU A 294 4.87 7.92 -31.03
N VAL A 295 3.61 7.51 -30.96
CA VAL A 295 2.93 6.69 -31.96
C VAL A 295 1.74 7.48 -32.48
N ASP A 296 1.79 7.85 -33.76
CA ASP A 296 0.67 8.48 -34.45
C ASP A 296 -0.24 7.39 -35.04
N ALA A 297 -1.48 7.30 -34.55
CA ALA A 297 -2.38 6.19 -34.91
C ALA A 297 -2.81 6.23 -36.39
N GLU A 298 -3.05 7.42 -36.93
CA GLU A 298 -3.53 7.61 -38.30
C GLU A 298 -2.47 7.16 -39.32
N SER A 299 -1.25 7.69 -39.19
CA SER A 299 -0.14 7.37 -40.09
C SER A 299 0.58 6.06 -39.74
N GLY A 300 0.45 5.56 -38.51
CA GLY A 300 1.26 4.47 -37.98
C GLY A 300 2.73 4.84 -37.76
N THR A 301 3.06 6.14 -37.68
CA THR A 301 4.45 6.57 -37.51
C THR A 301 4.87 6.44 -36.05
N VAL A 302 5.99 5.76 -35.79
CA VAL A 302 6.67 5.72 -34.49
C VAL A 302 7.87 6.66 -34.51
N ARG A 303 7.98 7.54 -33.52
CA ARG A 303 8.99 8.62 -33.47
C ARG A 303 9.65 8.67 -32.09
N PRO A 304 10.98 8.79 -31.99
CA PRO A 304 11.62 9.05 -30.71
C PRO A 304 11.28 10.45 -30.21
N VAL A 305 11.09 10.57 -28.89
CA VAL A 305 11.05 11.86 -28.22
C VAL A 305 12.48 12.37 -28.04
N GLY A 306 12.70 13.67 -28.24
CA GLY A 306 13.99 14.36 -28.10
C GLY A 306 14.43 14.55 -26.64
N THR A 307 14.30 13.52 -25.80
CA THR A 307 14.74 13.47 -24.41
C THR A 307 15.88 12.46 -24.24
N GLU A 308 16.61 12.55 -23.13
CA GLU A 308 17.57 11.52 -22.75
C GLU A 308 16.86 10.22 -22.35
N ARG A 309 17.59 9.10 -22.34
CA ARG A 309 17.04 7.83 -21.83
C ARG A 309 16.55 8.02 -20.39
N VAL A 310 15.39 7.43 -20.10
CA VAL A 310 14.70 7.54 -18.81
C VAL A 310 15.00 6.29 -17.98
N HIS A 311 15.39 6.48 -16.73
CA HIS A 311 15.59 5.38 -15.80
C HIS A 311 14.22 4.84 -15.34
N THR A 312 13.94 3.56 -15.59
CA THR A 312 12.61 2.95 -15.33
C THR A 312 12.77 1.73 -14.39
N PRO A 313 13.13 1.97 -13.12
CA PRO A 313 13.72 0.93 -12.27
C PRO A 313 12.77 -0.17 -11.81
N PHE A 314 11.44 0.04 -11.81
CA PHE A 314 10.51 -0.96 -11.26
C PHE A 314 9.07 -0.87 -11.81
N MET A 315 8.58 0.31 -12.18
CA MET A 315 7.23 0.46 -12.75
C MET A 315 7.26 1.32 -14.00
N ALA A 316 6.23 1.20 -14.83
CA ALA A 316 6.09 2.06 -16.01
C ALA A 316 5.93 3.53 -15.61
N LEU A 317 6.39 4.42 -16.48
CA LEU A 317 6.37 5.87 -16.23
C LEU A 317 4.93 6.40 -16.05
N ALA A 318 3.98 5.90 -16.84
CA ALA A 318 2.56 6.24 -16.71
C ALA A 318 1.97 5.74 -15.39
N ASP A 319 2.28 4.50 -14.98
CA ASP A 319 1.84 3.93 -13.70
C ASP A 319 2.37 4.72 -12.49
N LEU A 320 3.53 5.37 -12.64
CA LEU A 320 4.14 6.23 -11.62
C LEU A 320 3.70 7.70 -11.68
N GLY A 321 2.77 8.04 -12.58
CA GLY A 321 2.33 9.43 -12.82
C GLY A 321 3.46 10.34 -13.33
N GLN A 322 4.55 9.76 -13.84
CA GLN A 322 5.69 10.51 -14.38
C GLN A 322 5.49 10.93 -15.83
N LEU A 323 4.42 10.47 -16.48
CA LEU A 323 4.10 10.81 -17.85
C LEU A 323 2.61 11.14 -17.96
N TRP A 324 2.26 12.31 -18.50
CA TRP A 324 0.87 12.71 -18.71
C TRP A 324 0.70 13.68 -19.89
N TRP A 325 -0.54 13.86 -20.34
CA TRP A 325 -0.91 14.77 -21.42
C TRP A 325 -1.51 16.07 -20.88
N ASN A 326 -1.48 17.14 -21.68
CA ASN A 326 -2.45 18.22 -21.50
C ASN A 326 -3.82 17.84 -22.07
N ASP A 327 -4.85 18.57 -21.66
CA ASP A 327 -6.26 18.23 -21.93
C ASP A 327 -6.59 18.06 -23.42
N ASN A 328 -5.97 18.86 -24.29
CA ASN A 328 -6.20 18.80 -25.74
C ASN A 328 -5.27 17.80 -26.48
N GLY A 329 -4.30 17.19 -25.78
CA GLY A 329 -3.35 16.23 -26.34
C GLY A 329 -2.29 16.80 -27.27
N SER A 330 -2.10 18.12 -27.32
CA SER A 330 -1.04 18.75 -28.14
C SER A 330 0.35 18.67 -27.50
N LYS A 331 0.40 18.46 -26.19
CA LYS A 331 1.64 18.37 -25.42
C LYS A 331 1.55 17.25 -24.41
N ALA A 332 2.69 16.66 -24.12
CA ALA A 332 2.87 15.77 -22.99
C ALA A 332 3.97 16.27 -22.07
N TYR A 333 4.00 15.73 -20.86
CA TYR A 333 4.96 16.10 -19.84
C TYR A 333 5.60 14.85 -19.25
N LEU A 334 6.92 14.91 -19.11
CA LEU A 334 7.73 13.87 -18.48
C LEU A 334 8.36 14.43 -17.20
N LEU A 335 8.06 13.80 -16.06
CA LEU A 335 8.74 14.02 -14.80
C LEU A 335 9.91 13.04 -14.67
N ARG A 336 11.06 13.45 -15.20
CA ARG A 336 12.26 12.61 -15.28
C ARG A 336 13.02 12.60 -13.95
N ARG A 337 13.30 11.39 -13.46
CA ARG A 337 14.11 11.14 -12.26
C ARG A 337 15.36 10.34 -12.62
N PRO A 338 16.55 10.98 -12.67
CA PRO A 338 17.81 10.27 -12.81
C PRO A 338 18.07 9.28 -11.67
N ARG A 339 18.95 8.29 -11.92
CA ARG A 339 19.44 7.34 -10.91
C ARG A 339 19.95 8.09 -9.65
N GLY A 340 19.65 7.53 -8.48
CA GLY A 340 20.01 8.11 -7.17
C GLY A 340 19.07 9.22 -6.66
N ALA A 341 18.08 9.65 -7.46
CA ALA A 341 16.99 10.53 -7.05
C ALA A 341 17.41 11.88 -6.41
N ARG A 342 18.63 12.38 -6.65
CA ARG A 342 19.12 13.69 -6.16
C ARG A 342 18.70 14.88 -7.02
N SER A 343 18.04 14.59 -8.14
CA SER A 343 17.51 15.61 -9.04
C SER A 343 16.20 15.15 -9.67
N MET A 344 15.41 16.10 -10.13
CA MET A 344 14.16 15.86 -10.85
C MET A 344 13.94 16.95 -11.88
N GLN A 345 13.43 16.57 -13.04
CA GLN A 345 13.21 17.47 -14.16
C GLN A 345 11.79 17.31 -14.69
N LEU A 346 11.12 18.43 -14.94
CA LEU A 346 9.89 18.45 -15.72
C LEU A 346 10.22 18.84 -17.15
N GLU A 347 9.89 17.97 -18.09
CA GLU A 347 10.07 18.21 -19.51
C GLU A 347 8.71 18.31 -20.20
N GLU A 348 8.58 19.25 -21.14
CA GLU A 348 7.44 19.40 -22.04
C GLU A 348 7.82 18.79 -23.39
N ILE A 349 6.91 17.99 -23.95
CA ILE A 349 7.08 17.25 -25.20
C ILE A 349 5.99 17.71 -26.18
N ASP A 350 6.39 18.12 -27.37
CA ASP A 350 5.47 18.42 -28.47
C ASP A 350 4.95 17.13 -29.12
N ALA A 351 3.64 16.94 -29.14
CA ALA A 351 3.00 15.69 -29.58
C ALA A 351 3.21 15.37 -31.08
N THR A 352 3.46 16.40 -31.89
CA THR A 352 3.55 16.25 -33.36
C THR A 352 4.98 15.96 -33.79
N THR A 353 5.93 16.66 -33.17
CA THR A 353 7.35 16.65 -33.57
C THR A 353 8.20 15.73 -32.70
N GLY A 354 7.78 15.45 -31.46
CA GLY A 354 8.59 14.78 -30.45
C GLY A 354 9.69 15.64 -29.85
N ALA A 355 9.76 16.94 -30.19
CA ALA A 355 10.72 17.84 -29.57
C ALA A 355 10.42 17.97 -28.06
N ALA A 356 11.44 17.82 -27.21
CA ALA A 356 11.32 17.98 -25.78
C ALA A 356 12.15 19.17 -25.27
N ARG A 357 11.66 19.85 -24.23
CA ARG A 357 12.42 20.89 -23.52
C ARG A 357 12.18 20.79 -22.01
N THR A 358 13.23 21.01 -21.21
CA THR A 358 13.11 21.08 -19.76
C THR A 358 12.48 22.41 -19.32
N LEU A 359 11.41 22.33 -18.52
CA LEU A 359 10.73 23.48 -17.91
C LEU A 359 11.29 23.78 -16.52
N VAL A 360 11.42 22.76 -15.67
CA VAL A 360 11.86 22.92 -14.27
C VAL A 360 12.93 21.87 -13.97
N THR A 361 13.96 22.27 -13.24
CA THR A 361 14.96 21.37 -12.66
C THR A 361 15.07 21.64 -11.18
N GLU A 362 14.96 20.58 -10.39
CA GLU A 362 15.27 20.59 -8.96
C GLU A 362 16.46 19.70 -8.68
N THR A 363 17.35 20.17 -7.81
CA THR A 363 18.49 19.41 -7.30
C THR A 363 18.54 19.56 -5.79
N SER A 364 18.98 18.51 -5.11
CA SER A 364 19.18 18.53 -3.68
C SER A 364 20.34 17.63 -3.30
N ARG A 365 21.02 17.97 -2.20
CA ARG A 365 21.97 17.05 -1.56
C ARG A 365 21.26 15.82 -1.01
N HIS A 366 19.97 15.95 -0.73
CA HIS A 366 19.07 14.91 -0.25
C HIS A 366 18.25 14.33 -1.43
N HIS A 367 17.54 13.23 -1.26
CA HIS A 367 16.63 12.76 -2.33
C HIS A 367 15.54 13.82 -2.62
N VAL A 368 15.11 13.91 -3.88
CA VAL A 368 14.04 14.79 -4.38
C VAL A 368 12.82 13.95 -4.73
N GLU A 369 11.71 14.25 -4.07
CA GLU A 369 10.45 13.52 -4.20
C GLU A 369 9.29 14.46 -4.55
N PRO A 370 8.52 14.17 -5.62
CA PRO A 370 7.36 14.98 -5.99
C PRO A 370 6.11 14.62 -5.16
N VAL A 371 6.14 13.44 -4.55
CA VAL A 371 5.17 12.81 -3.64
C VAL A 371 5.87 11.55 -3.07
N LEU A 372 5.25 10.88 -2.08
CA LEU A 372 5.74 9.59 -1.59
C LEU A 372 5.87 8.56 -2.72
N LEU A 373 6.92 7.75 -2.67
CA LEU A 373 7.14 6.66 -3.63
C LEU A 373 6.01 5.61 -3.60
N ILE A 374 5.37 5.41 -2.44
CA ILE A 374 4.23 4.52 -2.23
C ILE A 374 3.04 5.38 -1.78
N GLY A 375 1.95 5.44 -2.55
CA GLY A 375 0.80 6.32 -2.30
C GLY A 375 -0.07 6.55 -3.55
N THR A 376 -0.79 7.68 -3.62
CA THR A 376 -1.78 8.04 -4.68
C THR A 376 -1.26 8.09 -6.12
N GLY A 377 0.05 7.87 -6.34
CA GLY A 377 0.68 7.76 -7.66
C GLY A 377 0.73 9.05 -8.49
N THR A 378 0.07 10.12 -8.05
CA THR A 378 0.00 11.39 -8.78
C THR A 378 0.95 12.42 -8.16
N PRO A 379 1.95 12.93 -8.90
CA PRO A 379 2.79 14.02 -8.44
C PRO A 379 1.99 15.25 -8.02
N ASN A 380 2.46 15.97 -7.00
CA ASN A 380 1.91 17.29 -6.62
C ASN A 380 2.38 18.41 -7.56
N ILE A 381 2.36 18.14 -8.86
CA ILE A 381 2.79 19.05 -9.92
C ILE A 381 1.63 19.24 -10.90
N ARG A 382 1.37 20.47 -11.31
CA ARG A 382 0.39 20.77 -12.38
C ARG A 382 1.01 21.76 -13.36
N VAL A 383 0.78 21.52 -14.64
CA VAL A 383 1.05 22.50 -15.70
C VAL A 383 -0.28 23.08 -16.10
N LEU A 384 -0.40 24.41 -15.99
CA LEU A 384 -1.62 25.16 -16.25
C LEU A 384 -1.81 25.41 -17.76
N GLU A 385 -3.01 25.76 -18.20
CA GLU A 385 -3.28 26.16 -19.59
C GLU A 385 -2.41 27.35 -20.03
N SER A 386 -2.08 28.25 -19.08
CA SER A 386 -1.17 29.37 -19.30
C SER A 386 0.28 28.95 -19.61
N GLY A 387 0.63 27.69 -19.35
CA GLY A 387 1.99 27.14 -19.36
C GLY A 387 2.75 27.35 -18.05
N GLU A 388 2.18 28.04 -17.06
CA GLU A 388 2.75 28.11 -15.71
C GLU A 388 2.83 26.71 -15.08
N VAL A 389 3.83 26.49 -14.25
CA VAL A 389 4.01 25.22 -13.53
C VAL A 389 3.85 25.45 -12.03
N LEU A 390 2.85 24.80 -11.45
CA LEU A 390 2.74 24.64 -10.01
C LEU A 390 3.58 23.44 -9.59
N TRP A 391 4.66 23.71 -8.85
CA TRP A 391 5.72 22.77 -8.54
C TRP A 391 5.78 22.47 -7.04
N TYR A 392 5.91 21.20 -6.68
CA TYR A 392 6.11 20.75 -5.31
C TYR A 392 7.60 20.61 -4.99
N SER A 393 8.04 21.16 -3.86
CA SER A 393 9.44 21.06 -3.43
C SER A 393 9.59 21.12 -1.91
N GLN A 394 10.59 20.40 -1.40
CA GLN A 394 11.02 20.45 0.01
C GLN A 394 12.24 21.38 0.23
N ARG A 395 12.60 22.21 -0.76
CA ARG A 395 13.87 22.97 -0.78
C ARG A 395 14.08 23.94 0.38
N ASP A 396 13.01 24.42 1.00
CA ASP A 396 13.10 25.31 2.18
C ASP A 396 13.10 24.55 3.52
N GLY A 397 13.14 23.21 3.44
CA GLY A 397 13.06 22.30 4.59
C GLY A 397 11.66 21.73 4.83
N TRP A 398 10.64 22.19 4.10
CA TRP A 398 9.26 21.73 4.21
C TRP A 398 8.63 21.57 2.82
N ALA A 399 7.71 20.63 2.69
CA ALA A 399 6.98 20.41 1.44
C ALA A 399 6.05 21.59 1.12
N HIS A 400 6.37 22.37 0.09
CA HIS A 400 5.64 23.57 -0.31
C HIS A 400 5.46 23.69 -1.82
N LEU A 401 4.51 24.53 -2.22
CA LEU A 401 4.19 24.85 -3.61
C LEU A 401 4.96 26.09 -4.09
N TYR A 402 5.46 26.02 -5.31
CA TYR A 402 6.20 27.05 -6.02
C TYR A 402 5.58 27.26 -7.39
N LEU A 403 5.49 28.49 -7.86
CA LEU A 403 4.96 28.82 -9.19
C LEU A 403 6.13 29.21 -10.10
N TYR A 404 6.22 28.53 -11.24
CA TYR A 404 7.14 28.85 -12.33
C TYR A 404 6.36 29.38 -13.53
N GLY A 405 6.99 30.26 -14.29
CA GLY A 405 6.44 30.77 -15.54
C GLY A 405 6.54 29.74 -16.67
N PRO A 406 5.91 30.00 -17.83
CA PRO A 406 5.96 29.12 -19.01
C PRO A 406 7.36 28.95 -19.64
N ASP A 407 8.27 29.86 -19.29
CA ASP A 407 9.69 29.85 -19.66
C ASP A 407 10.57 29.05 -18.68
N GLY A 408 9.98 28.53 -17.58
CA GLY A 408 10.71 27.83 -16.53
C GLY A 408 11.34 28.75 -15.47
N GLY A 409 11.07 30.06 -15.52
CA GLY A 409 11.54 30.99 -14.50
C GLY A 409 10.74 30.87 -13.20
N LEU A 410 11.40 30.75 -12.05
CA LEU A 410 10.71 30.77 -10.75
C LEU A 410 10.05 32.13 -10.54
N VAL A 411 8.71 32.16 -10.49
CA VAL A 411 7.93 33.37 -10.25
C VAL A 411 7.85 33.66 -8.75
N ARG A 412 7.49 32.66 -7.93
CA ARG A 412 7.39 32.80 -6.47
C ARG A 412 7.20 31.47 -5.74
N GLN A 413 7.42 31.48 -4.42
CA GLN A 413 6.94 30.45 -3.51
C GLN A 413 5.51 30.79 -3.05
N ILE A 414 4.58 29.87 -3.25
CA ILE A 414 3.15 30.05 -2.97
C ILE A 414 2.83 29.78 -1.49
N THR A 415 3.42 28.72 -0.92
CA THR A 415 3.22 28.33 0.47
C THR A 415 4.54 28.32 1.24
N ARG A 416 4.51 28.63 2.54
CA ARG A 416 5.68 28.56 3.44
C ARG A 416 5.25 28.40 4.89
N GLY A 417 6.14 27.83 5.70
CA GLY A 417 5.97 27.67 7.15
C GLY A 417 6.38 26.29 7.62
N ALA A 418 6.28 26.06 8.93
CA ALA A 418 6.65 24.80 9.58
C ALA A 418 5.52 23.75 9.51
N TRP A 419 5.08 23.45 8.29
CA TRP A 419 3.98 22.54 7.96
C TRP A 419 4.18 22.04 6.52
N VAL A 420 3.48 20.98 6.10
CA VAL A 420 3.68 20.34 4.80
C VAL A 420 2.42 20.40 3.92
N VAL A 421 2.61 20.60 2.63
CA VAL A 421 1.62 20.31 1.58
C VAL A 421 1.57 18.80 1.38
N ARG A 422 0.36 18.25 1.26
CA ARG A 422 0.11 16.80 1.21
C ARG A 422 -0.36 16.37 -0.16
N ASP A 423 -1.56 16.79 -0.57
CA ASP A 423 -2.17 16.37 -1.83
C ASP A 423 -2.72 17.60 -2.55
N LEU A 424 -2.32 17.78 -3.81
CA LEU A 424 -2.88 18.81 -4.69
C LEU A 424 -4.22 18.33 -5.25
N VAL A 425 -5.31 18.89 -4.72
CA VAL A 425 -6.68 18.42 -4.97
C VAL A 425 -7.24 19.03 -6.26
N HIS A 426 -7.14 20.35 -6.43
CA HIS A 426 -7.64 21.04 -7.62
C HIS A 426 -6.95 22.40 -7.82
N VAL A 427 -6.86 22.86 -9.07
CA VAL A 427 -6.45 24.23 -9.41
C VAL A 427 -7.54 24.85 -10.27
N ASP A 428 -8.20 25.87 -9.74
CA ASP A 428 -9.13 26.70 -10.50
C ASP A 428 -8.33 27.83 -11.16
N GLU A 429 -8.04 27.67 -12.45
CA GLU A 429 -7.28 28.65 -13.23
C GLU A 429 -8.03 29.97 -13.44
N ALA A 430 -9.36 29.93 -13.50
CA ALA A 430 -10.17 31.12 -13.72
C ALA A 430 -10.14 32.06 -12.49
N THR A 431 -10.20 31.49 -11.29
CA THR A 431 -10.06 32.27 -10.04
C THR A 431 -8.62 32.32 -9.52
N ARG A 432 -7.69 31.62 -10.18
CA ARG A 432 -6.29 31.45 -9.78
C ARG A 432 -6.18 30.96 -8.34
N THR A 433 -6.98 29.94 -7.99
CA THR A 433 -7.06 29.34 -6.66
C THR A 433 -6.56 27.91 -6.68
N VAL A 434 -5.72 27.55 -5.71
CA VAL A 434 -5.23 26.18 -5.49
C VAL A 434 -5.91 25.62 -4.25
N TYR A 435 -6.50 24.44 -4.40
CA TYR A 435 -7.09 23.63 -3.35
C TYR A 435 -6.20 22.42 -3.09
N PHE A 436 -5.85 22.20 -1.83
CA PHE A 436 -4.91 21.13 -1.45
C PHE A 436 -5.13 20.71 0.00
N THR A 437 -4.65 19.53 0.36
CA THR A 437 -4.54 19.12 1.76
C THR A 437 -3.17 19.53 2.32
N ALA A 438 -3.14 19.93 3.59
CA ALA A 438 -1.93 20.32 4.31
C ALA A 438 -1.92 19.68 5.69
N ALA A 439 -0.74 19.40 6.25
CA ALA A 439 -0.60 18.82 7.58
C ALA A 439 0.37 19.61 8.46
N GLY A 440 0.09 19.67 9.77
CA GLY A 440 0.84 20.47 10.73
C GLY A 440 0.51 21.97 10.74
N LEU A 441 -0.67 22.38 10.25
CA LEU A 441 -1.13 23.77 10.24
C LEU A 441 -1.55 24.27 11.64
N GLY A 442 -0.59 24.40 12.57
CA GLY A 442 -0.82 24.95 13.90
C GLY A 442 0.07 24.32 14.97
N PRO A 443 0.21 24.94 16.14
CA PRO A 443 0.91 24.33 17.27
C PRO A 443 0.10 23.13 17.81
N ALA A 444 0.80 22.07 18.25
CA ALA A 444 0.25 20.90 18.93
C ALA A 444 -0.76 20.04 18.11
N VAL A 445 -0.73 20.14 16.78
CA VAL A 445 -1.46 19.21 15.88
C VAL A 445 -0.54 18.04 15.54
N ASP A 446 -1.06 16.82 15.48
CA ASP A 446 -0.34 15.70 14.89
C ASP A 446 0.01 16.04 13.42
N PRO A 447 1.31 16.11 13.07
CA PRO A 447 1.78 16.61 11.78
C PRO A 447 1.45 15.69 10.61
N TYR A 448 0.81 14.54 10.85
CA TYR A 448 0.32 13.63 9.82
C TYR A 448 -1.16 13.84 9.48
N LEU A 449 -1.94 14.50 10.36
CA LEU A 449 -3.36 14.79 10.10
C LEU A 449 -3.48 15.86 9.02
N ARG A 450 -4.19 15.53 7.94
CA ARG A 450 -4.47 16.39 6.80
C ARG A 450 -5.67 17.28 7.08
N THR A 451 -5.55 18.53 6.66
CA THR A 451 -6.60 19.55 6.64
C THR A 451 -6.75 20.07 5.22
N PHE A 452 -7.98 20.20 4.74
CA PHE A 452 -8.27 20.77 3.44
C PHE A 452 -8.24 22.30 3.48
N VAL A 453 -7.49 22.90 2.56
CA VAL A 453 -7.21 24.33 2.54
C VAL A 453 -7.17 24.89 1.11
N ARG A 454 -7.20 26.23 1.01
CA ARG A 454 -6.96 26.93 -0.27
C ARG A 454 -5.99 28.10 -0.16
N VAL A 455 -5.38 28.44 -1.28
CA VAL A 455 -4.56 29.64 -1.46
C VAL A 455 -4.73 30.18 -2.89
N SER A 456 -4.47 31.47 -3.12
CA SER A 456 -4.45 32.01 -4.48
C SER A 456 -3.02 32.00 -5.04
N LEU A 457 -2.89 31.68 -6.33
CA LEU A 457 -1.63 31.72 -7.09
C LEU A 457 -1.01 33.12 -7.14
N ASP A 458 -1.83 34.17 -7.05
CA ASP A 458 -1.39 35.56 -7.19
C ASP A 458 -1.01 36.23 -5.87
N ARG A 459 -1.39 35.62 -4.74
CA ARG A 459 -1.25 36.27 -3.42
C ARG A 459 0.20 36.42 -2.96
N THR A 460 0.39 37.37 -2.05
CA THR A 460 1.63 37.67 -1.32
C THR A 460 1.65 37.08 0.10
N THR A 461 0.49 36.72 0.65
CA THR A 461 0.36 36.09 1.98
C THR A 461 0.45 34.57 1.86
N SER A 462 1.31 33.94 2.65
CA SER A 462 1.63 32.52 2.53
C SER A 462 0.85 31.58 3.44
N ARG A 463 -0.04 32.11 4.29
CA ARG A 463 -0.86 31.26 5.16
C ARG A 463 -2.13 30.86 4.40
N PRO A 464 -2.39 29.56 4.21
CA PRO A 464 -3.58 29.10 3.52
C PRO A 464 -4.84 29.32 4.38
N GLU A 465 -5.99 29.43 3.71
CA GLU A 465 -7.31 29.48 4.34
C GLU A 465 -7.80 28.06 4.60
N ILE A 466 -8.16 27.76 5.85
CA ILE A 466 -8.65 26.44 6.27
C ILE A 466 -10.12 26.30 5.86
N LEU A 467 -10.44 25.24 5.12
CA LEU A 467 -11.80 24.92 4.68
C LEU A 467 -12.45 23.84 5.56
N THR A 468 -11.65 23.08 6.30
CA THR A 468 -12.09 21.99 7.20
C THR A 468 -11.46 22.21 8.59
N PRO A 469 -12.13 22.92 9.50
CA PRO A 469 -11.56 23.24 10.81
C PRO A 469 -11.56 22.07 11.80
N GLU A 470 -12.19 20.95 11.47
CA GLU A 470 -12.31 19.78 12.35
C GLU A 470 -10.94 19.13 12.64
N PRO A 471 -10.70 18.68 13.89
CA PRO A 471 -9.43 18.07 14.27
C PRO A 471 -9.42 16.58 13.90
N GLY A 472 -9.27 16.28 12.61
CA GLY A 472 -9.10 14.93 12.09
C GLY A 472 -8.24 14.90 10.83
N ASP A 473 -8.08 13.70 10.26
CA ASP A 473 -7.42 13.52 8.97
C ASP A 473 -8.47 13.54 7.86
N HIS A 474 -8.35 14.50 6.96
CA HIS A 474 -9.27 14.73 5.84
C HIS A 474 -8.71 14.14 4.53
N THR A 475 -9.49 13.27 3.89
CA THR A 475 -9.32 12.84 2.50
C THR A 475 -10.34 13.58 1.65
N VAL A 476 -9.87 14.33 0.63
CA VAL A 476 -10.75 15.17 -0.18
C VAL A 476 -10.58 14.86 -1.67
N THR A 477 -11.70 14.63 -2.35
CA THR A 477 -11.79 14.41 -3.79
C THR A 477 -12.55 15.56 -4.44
N ALA A 478 -11.96 16.19 -5.45
CA ALA A 478 -12.64 17.23 -6.22
C ALA A 478 -13.59 16.62 -7.26
N SER A 479 -14.68 17.34 -7.54
CA SER A 479 -15.45 17.12 -8.76
C SER A 479 -14.62 17.46 -10.01
N PRO A 480 -14.97 16.92 -11.20
CA PRO A 480 -14.28 17.22 -12.45
C PRO A 480 -14.15 18.74 -12.72
N GLY A 481 -15.21 19.50 -12.42
CA GLY A 481 -15.22 20.95 -12.59
C GLY A 481 -14.69 21.76 -11.39
N GLY A 482 -14.34 21.10 -10.29
CA GLY A 482 -13.80 21.74 -9.09
C GLY A 482 -14.76 22.67 -8.35
N LYS A 483 -16.07 22.59 -8.59
CA LYS A 483 -17.08 23.43 -7.91
C LYS A 483 -17.66 22.77 -6.66
N SER A 484 -17.27 21.54 -6.36
CA SER A 484 -17.63 20.83 -5.14
C SER A 484 -16.54 19.81 -4.79
N PHE A 485 -16.48 19.43 -3.51
CA PHE A 485 -15.46 18.53 -2.98
C PHE A 485 -16.13 17.52 -2.05
N VAL A 486 -15.85 16.23 -2.22
CA VAL A 486 -16.25 15.20 -1.25
C VAL A 486 -15.15 15.11 -0.22
N ASP A 487 -15.48 15.46 1.03
CA ASP A 487 -14.61 15.41 2.20
C ASP A 487 -15.01 14.21 3.05
N GLN A 488 -14.02 13.37 3.36
CA GLN A 488 -14.15 12.24 4.26
C GLN A 488 -13.11 12.39 5.35
N TRP A 489 -13.54 12.34 6.60
CA TRP A 489 -12.62 12.59 7.70
C TRP A 489 -12.92 11.75 8.93
N SER A 490 -11.85 11.37 9.62
CA SER A 490 -11.92 10.70 10.90
C SER A 490 -10.63 10.90 11.68
N ARG A 491 -10.60 10.35 12.89
CA ARG A 491 -9.38 9.97 13.58
C ARG A 491 -9.50 8.48 13.88
N ILE A 492 -8.39 7.82 14.21
CA ILE A 492 -8.42 6.40 14.56
C ILE A 492 -9.32 6.10 15.78
N ASP A 493 -9.55 7.09 16.65
CA ASP A 493 -10.38 7.00 17.86
C ASP A 493 -11.85 7.44 17.65
N GLN A 494 -12.30 7.68 16.42
CA GLN A 494 -13.68 8.08 16.14
C GLN A 494 -14.21 7.55 14.80
N PRO A 495 -15.54 7.31 14.68
CA PRO A 495 -16.15 6.90 13.42
C PRO A 495 -15.98 7.96 12.32
N PRO A 496 -15.72 7.53 11.08
CA PRO A 496 -15.68 8.46 9.96
C PRO A 496 -16.97 9.16 9.57
N GLN A 497 -16.80 10.32 8.95
CA GLN A 497 -17.88 11.16 8.47
C GLN A 497 -17.58 11.64 7.05
N SER A 498 -18.58 11.62 6.18
CA SER A 498 -18.48 12.03 4.78
C SER A 498 -19.48 13.14 4.46
N ARG A 499 -19.04 14.14 3.71
CA ARG A 499 -19.84 15.32 3.35
C ARG A 499 -19.37 15.93 2.02
N VAL A 500 -20.21 16.78 1.44
CA VAL A 500 -19.84 17.59 0.27
C VAL A 500 -19.62 19.02 0.69
N LEU A 501 -18.48 19.59 0.32
CA LEU A 501 -18.09 20.98 0.55
C LEU A 501 -18.20 21.80 -0.74
N LEU A 502 -18.56 23.06 -0.60
CA LEU A 502 -18.42 24.09 -1.63
C LEU A 502 -17.00 24.69 -1.60
N PRO A 503 -16.59 25.45 -2.63
CA PRO A 503 -15.23 26.00 -2.71
C PRO A 503 -14.87 26.99 -1.59
N ASP A 504 -15.87 27.51 -0.85
CA ASP A 504 -15.71 28.35 0.33
C ASP A 504 -15.70 27.57 1.66
N GLY A 505 -15.71 26.24 1.61
CA GLY A 505 -15.71 25.36 2.79
C GLY A 505 -17.09 25.15 3.42
N ARG A 506 -18.17 25.76 2.91
CA ARG A 506 -19.51 25.48 3.40
C ARG A 506 -19.93 24.06 3.03
N VAL A 507 -20.54 23.35 3.98
CA VAL A 507 -21.17 22.05 3.71
C VAL A 507 -22.39 22.24 2.80
N ALA A 508 -22.36 21.60 1.64
CA ALA A 508 -23.46 21.56 0.69
C ALA A 508 -24.46 20.45 1.04
N VAL A 509 -23.95 19.27 1.44
CA VAL A 509 -24.71 18.03 1.67
C VAL A 509 -23.97 17.18 2.71
N GLU A 510 -24.67 16.70 3.73
CA GLU A 510 -24.16 15.64 4.61
C GLU A 510 -24.41 14.27 3.95
N LEU A 511 -23.40 13.39 3.96
CA LEU A 511 -23.51 12.05 3.36
C LEU A 511 -23.69 11.02 4.47
N GLU A 512 -22.62 10.31 4.84
CA GLU A 512 -22.69 9.20 5.80
C GLU A 512 -21.85 9.46 7.04
N VAL A 513 -22.29 8.86 8.15
CA VAL A 513 -21.49 8.63 9.35
C VAL A 513 -21.32 7.12 9.48
N ALA A 514 -20.08 6.66 9.60
CA ALA A 514 -19.79 5.24 9.72
C ALA A 514 -20.42 4.66 11.00
N ASP A 515 -20.97 3.45 10.89
CA ASP A 515 -21.50 2.70 12.04
C ASP A 515 -20.45 1.71 12.54
N PHE A 516 -20.03 1.90 13.79
CA PHE A 516 -19.00 1.15 14.50
C PHE A 516 -19.57 0.19 15.54
N GLU A 517 -20.88 0.06 15.67
CA GLU A 517 -21.51 -0.70 16.76
C GLU A 517 -20.98 -2.14 16.84
N SER A 518 -20.87 -2.85 15.70
CA SER A 518 -20.31 -4.22 15.69
C SER A 518 -18.82 -4.28 16.05
N LEU A 519 -18.06 -3.22 15.77
CA LEU A 519 -16.64 -3.14 16.11
C LEU A 519 -16.43 -2.89 17.60
N VAL A 520 -17.14 -1.92 18.18
CA VAL A 520 -16.97 -1.53 19.59
C VAL A 520 -17.48 -2.58 20.58
N GLU A 521 -18.34 -3.49 20.13
CA GLU A 521 -18.72 -4.70 20.89
C GLU A 521 -17.55 -5.70 21.05
N LEU A 522 -16.60 -5.69 20.11
CA LEU A 522 -15.47 -6.63 20.10
C LEU A 522 -14.17 -6.03 20.65
N THR A 523 -13.96 -4.72 20.46
CA THR A 523 -12.70 -4.06 20.82
C THR A 523 -12.90 -2.59 21.16
N ALA A 524 -12.07 -2.08 22.06
CA ALA A 524 -11.91 -0.63 22.20
C ALA A 524 -11.26 -0.06 20.94
N LEU A 525 -11.60 1.20 20.61
CA LEU A 525 -10.90 1.93 19.55
C LEU A 525 -9.46 2.24 19.98
N PRO A 526 -8.50 2.30 19.04
CA PRO A 526 -7.12 2.63 19.36
C PRO A 526 -7.00 4.04 19.91
N GLU A 527 -6.13 4.26 20.89
CA GLU A 527 -5.87 5.58 21.46
C GLU A 527 -4.63 6.21 20.81
N PRO A 528 -4.75 7.36 20.13
CA PRO A 528 -3.59 8.10 19.65
C PRO A 528 -2.83 8.73 20.81
N PHE A 529 -1.49 8.75 20.74
CA PHE A 529 -0.65 9.38 21.73
C PHE A 529 0.43 10.26 21.11
N THR A 530 0.95 11.18 21.93
CA THR A 530 2.16 11.95 21.66
C THR A 530 3.15 11.78 22.80
N VAL A 531 4.41 11.51 22.48
CA VAL A 531 5.54 11.35 23.42
C VAL A 531 6.78 12.01 22.84
N LYS A 532 7.85 12.12 23.64
CA LYS A 532 9.14 12.63 23.14
C LYS A 532 9.94 11.53 22.46
N ALA A 533 10.59 11.86 21.35
CA ALA A 533 11.61 11.04 20.72
C ALA A 533 12.82 10.84 21.65
N ARG A 534 13.79 10.04 21.19
CA ARG A 534 15.03 9.75 21.94
C ARG A 534 15.82 11.00 22.37
N ASP A 535 15.62 12.14 21.70
CA ASP A 535 16.28 13.42 22.00
C ASP A 535 15.64 14.19 23.18
N GLY A 536 14.52 13.70 23.71
CA GLY A 536 13.76 14.31 24.80
C GLY A 536 13.06 15.62 24.43
N LYS A 537 13.03 16.00 23.14
CA LYS A 537 12.55 17.31 22.66
C LYS A 537 11.49 17.19 21.57
N THR A 538 11.75 16.36 20.57
CA THR A 538 10.91 16.21 19.39
C THR A 538 9.68 15.39 19.70
N ASP A 539 8.50 15.87 19.31
CA ASP A 539 7.26 15.09 19.43
C ASP A 539 7.19 14.02 18.32
N ILE A 540 6.86 12.81 18.74
CA ILE A 540 6.53 11.66 17.90
C ILE A 540 5.14 11.13 18.27
N TYR A 541 4.52 10.50 17.30
CA TYR A 541 3.10 10.17 17.31
C TYR A 541 2.93 8.68 17.09
N GLY A 542 1.88 8.11 17.68
CA GLY A 542 1.63 6.69 17.66
C GLY A 542 0.22 6.34 18.11
N ASN A 543 -0.12 5.05 18.02
CA ASN A 543 -1.37 4.51 18.54
C ASN A 543 -1.05 3.41 19.56
N VAL A 544 -1.86 3.33 20.62
CA VAL A 544 -1.89 2.20 21.54
C VAL A 544 -3.21 1.45 21.37
N PHE A 545 -3.13 0.13 21.28
CA PHE A 545 -4.26 -0.77 21.16
C PHE A 545 -4.33 -1.59 22.45
N PHE A 546 -5.39 -1.39 23.20
CA PHE A 546 -5.59 -2.11 24.45
C PHE A 546 -6.30 -3.43 24.23
N PRO A 547 -5.94 -4.48 24.98
CA PRO A 547 -6.65 -5.75 24.93
C PRO A 547 -8.07 -5.61 25.51
N PRO A 548 -9.00 -6.52 25.15
CA PRO A 548 -10.33 -6.55 25.74
C PRO A 548 -10.30 -6.60 27.27
N GLY A 549 -11.08 -5.72 27.91
CA GLY A 549 -11.17 -5.64 29.36
C GLY A 549 -9.96 -4.97 30.05
N PHE A 550 -9.09 -4.28 29.29
CA PHE A 550 -8.09 -3.40 29.89
C PHE A 550 -8.77 -2.35 30.76
N ASP A 551 -8.33 -2.26 32.02
CA ASP A 551 -8.79 -1.25 32.97
C ASP A 551 -7.59 -0.41 33.42
N PRO A 552 -7.52 0.89 33.07
CA PRO A 552 -6.42 1.75 33.48
C PRO A 552 -6.32 1.91 35.01
N GLU A 553 -7.37 1.60 35.77
CA GLU A 553 -7.38 1.68 37.24
C GLU A 553 -6.86 0.40 37.92
N ASP A 554 -6.80 -0.74 37.20
CA ASP A 554 -6.22 -1.98 37.71
C ASP A 554 -4.70 -1.97 37.56
N VAL A 555 -4.02 -1.31 38.49
CA VAL A 555 -2.55 -1.17 38.49
C VAL A 555 -1.80 -2.47 38.79
N ASP A 556 -2.48 -3.51 39.27
CA ASP A 556 -1.89 -4.82 39.53
C ASP A 556 -1.93 -5.71 38.27
N ALA A 557 -2.73 -5.35 37.26
CA ALA A 557 -2.73 -6.00 35.96
C ALA A 557 -1.39 -5.81 35.23
N SER A 558 -1.00 -6.80 34.43
CA SER A 558 0.29 -6.81 33.73
C SER A 558 0.14 -7.42 32.33
N TYR A 559 0.27 -6.58 31.31
CA TYR A 559 0.09 -6.94 29.92
C TYR A 559 1.42 -6.92 29.16
N PRO A 560 1.77 -8.00 28.44
CA PRO A 560 2.89 -7.99 27.52
C PRO A 560 2.65 -6.97 26.40
N VAL A 561 3.73 -6.31 25.96
CA VAL A 561 3.68 -5.24 24.96
C VAL A 561 4.20 -5.75 23.62
N ILE A 562 3.54 -5.43 22.52
CA ILE A 562 4.03 -5.70 21.17
C ILE A 562 4.23 -4.39 20.41
N ASP A 563 5.42 -4.20 19.87
CA ASP A 563 5.79 -3.09 18.98
C ASP A 563 5.55 -3.48 17.51
N GLY A 564 4.59 -2.82 16.86
CA GLY A 564 4.29 -2.97 15.43
C GLY A 564 5.08 -1.96 14.61
N ILE A 565 6.15 -2.41 13.95
CA ILE A 565 7.14 -1.51 13.32
C ILE A 565 7.17 -1.64 11.79
N TYR A 566 7.31 -0.48 11.12
CA TYR A 566 7.72 -0.41 9.72
C TYR A 566 8.64 0.81 9.52
N PRO A 567 9.92 0.61 9.16
CA PRO A 567 10.92 1.67 9.13
C PRO A 567 11.07 2.36 7.78
N GLY A 568 10.30 1.98 6.76
CA GLY A 568 10.53 2.43 5.39
C GLY A 568 10.39 3.95 5.26
N PRO A 569 11.42 4.68 4.79
CA PRO A 569 11.38 6.13 4.64
C PRO A 569 10.40 6.59 3.55
N GLN A 570 9.77 5.68 2.81
CA GLN A 570 8.73 5.94 1.82
C GLN A 570 7.31 6.00 2.38
N VAL A 571 7.08 5.57 3.63
CA VAL A 571 5.73 5.47 4.22
C VAL A 571 5.75 5.75 5.72
N HIS A 572 4.58 6.04 6.30
CA HIS A 572 4.38 6.13 7.74
C HIS A 572 3.58 4.90 8.20
N ARG A 573 3.79 4.44 9.44
CA ARG A 573 3.21 3.19 9.98
C ARG A 573 1.94 3.43 10.80
N VAL A 574 1.82 4.60 11.41
CA VAL A 574 0.73 4.88 12.35
C VAL A 574 -0.52 5.27 11.57
N THR A 575 -1.52 4.39 11.58
CA THR A 575 -2.82 4.67 10.97
C THR A 575 -3.48 5.88 11.62
N LYS A 576 -3.97 6.83 10.81
CA LYS A 576 -4.57 8.09 11.28
C LYS A 576 -6.10 8.11 11.21
N ASN A 577 -6.67 7.32 10.31
CA ASN A 577 -8.08 7.30 9.96
C ASN A 577 -8.51 5.87 9.61
N TRP A 578 -9.81 5.62 9.49
CA TRP A 578 -10.32 4.28 9.15
C TRP A 578 -10.43 4.02 7.66
N HIS A 579 -10.52 5.03 6.79
CA HIS A 579 -10.70 4.90 5.33
C HIS A 579 -9.43 4.54 4.55
N ASP A 580 -8.27 4.57 5.21
CA ASP A 580 -6.99 4.07 4.72
C ASP A 580 -6.56 2.86 5.58
N PRO A 581 -7.42 1.81 5.73
CA PRO A 581 -7.12 0.72 6.64
C PRO A 581 -6.06 -0.16 5.99
N THR A 582 -4.86 -0.14 6.54
CA THR A 582 -3.78 -1.02 6.09
C THR A 582 -3.96 -2.42 6.68
N LEU A 583 -3.46 -3.45 5.98
CA LEU A 583 -3.32 -4.81 6.53
C LEU A 583 -2.68 -4.84 7.92
N PHE A 584 -1.84 -3.85 8.24
CA PHE A 584 -1.21 -3.71 9.55
C PHE A 584 -2.19 -3.35 10.67
N LEU A 585 -3.18 -2.48 10.42
CA LEU A 585 -4.20 -2.11 11.43
C LEU A 585 -4.98 -3.36 11.89
N SER A 586 -5.43 -4.17 10.94
CA SER A 586 -6.15 -5.41 11.21
C SER A 586 -5.32 -6.37 12.06
N TYR A 587 -4.01 -6.43 11.83
CA TYR A 587 -3.12 -7.28 12.59
C TYR A 587 -2.81 -6.73 13.99
N ASP A 588 -2.68 -5.40 14.14
CA ASP A 588 -2.56 -4.74 15.46
C ASP A 588 -3.78 -5.04 16.35
N LEU A 589 -4.99 -4.89 15.79
CA LEU A 589 -6.24 -5.22 16.47
C LEU A 589 -6.32 -6.71 16.81
N ALA A 590 -5.90 -7.60 15.90
CA ALA A 590 -5.91 -9.03 16.15
C ALA A 590 -4.98 -9.42 17.32
N LEU A 591 -3.79 -8.84 17.39
CA LEU A 591 -2.87 -9.07 18.51
C LEU A 591 -3.45 -8.51 19.82
N ALA A 592 -4.11 -7.35 19.82
CA ALA A 592 -4.78 -6.85 21.02
C ALA A 592 -5.85 -7.83 21.55
N GLN A 593 -6.62 -8.48 20.67
CA GLN A 593 -7.61 -9.49 21.05
C GLN A 593 -7.02 -10.73 21.76
N LEU A 594 -5.73 -10.99 21.57
CA LEU A 594 -4.99 -12.08 22.22
C LEU A 594 -4.39 -11.69 23.58
N GLY A 595 -4.65 -10.48 24.07
CA GLY A 595 -4.25 -10.03 25.41
C GLY A 595 -2.95 -9.22 25.45
N PHE A 596 -2.49 -8.71 24.31
CA PHE A 596 -1.30 -7.85 24.23
C PHE A 596 -1.71 -6.37 24.20
N VAL A 597 -0.89 -5.50 24.81
CA VAL A 597 -0.92 -4.07 24.48
C VAL A 597 -0.08 -3.88 23.22
N VAL A 598 -0.68 -3.40 22.13
CA VAL A 598 0.06 -3.16 20.87
C VAL A 598 0.36 -1.69 20.74
N VAL A 599 1.58 -1.35 20.31
CA VAL A 599 2.04 0.03 20.12
C VAL A 599 2.59 0.19 18.72
N THR A 600 2.21 1.28 18.05
CA THR A 600 2.81 1.70 16.78
C THR A 600 3.34 3.12 16.91
N VAL A 601 4.46 3.43 16.26
CA VAL A 601 5.16 4.71 16.39
C VAL A 601 5.70 5.14 15.03
N ASP A 602 5.60 6.43 14.72
CA ASP A 602 6.33 7.06 13.62
C ASP A 602 7.51 7.88 14.20
N GLY A 603 8.68 7.24 14.28
CA GLY A 603 9.91 7.83 14.77
C GLY A 603 10.67 8.65 13.71
N PHE A 604 11.90 9.06 14.04
CA PHE A 604 12.77 9.79 13.11
C PHE A 604 12.97 9.02 11.79
N GLY A 605 13.06 9.75 10.69
CA GLY A 605 13.29 9.17 9.37
C GLY A 605 12.02 8.69 8.66
N THR A 606 10.86 8.71 9.32
CA THR A 606 9.58 8.57 8.62
C THR A 606 9.28 9.82 7.76
N PRO A 607 8.57 9.68 6.64
CA PRO A 607 8.36 10.78 5.71
C PRO A 607 7.27 11.75 6.18
N LEU A 608 6.83 12.65 5.29
CA LEU A 608 5.67 13.52 5.48
C LEU A 608 5.80 14.57 6.60
N ARG A 609 7.02 14.75 7.11
CA ARG A 609 7.39 15.82 8.02
C ARG A 609 8.40 16.76 7.35
N SER A 610 9.00 17.65 8.13
CA SER A 610 10.12 18.45 7.64
C SER A 610 11.20 17.57 7.01
N LYS A 611 11.90 18.10 6.01
CA LYS A 611 13.00 17.41 5.34
C LYS A 611 14.09 16.98 6.32
N ALA A 612 14.35 17.76 7.36
CA ALA A 612 15.33 17.42 8.39
C ALA A 612 14.93 16.22 9.25
N PHE A 613 13.63 16.00 9.47
CA PHE A 613 13.11 14.85 10.20
C PHE A 613 13.20 13.58 9.35
N HIS A 614 12.81 13.68 8.07
CA HIS A 614 12.84 12.58 7.11
C HIS A 614 14.27 12.17 6.72
N ALA A 615 15.17 13.14 6.51
CA ALA A 615 16.57 12.87 6.12
C ALA A 615 17.40 12.15 7.21
N ARG A 616 16.84 11.84 8.39
CA ARG A 616 17.52 11.03 9.42
C ARG A 616 17.72 9.57 9.00
N SER A 617 16.95 9.08 8.05
CA SER A 617 17.12 7.76 7.43
C SER A 617 18.10 7.78 6.26
N GLU A 618 18.41 8.96 5.69
CA GLU A 618 19.31 9.07 4.55
C GLU A 618 20.74 8.66 4.92
N GLY A 619 21.25 7.60 4.27
CA GLY A 619 22.57 7.02 4.58
C GLY A 619 22.66 6.33 5.94
N ASN A 620 21.54 6.12 6.61
CA ASN A 620 21.48 5.65 7.99
C ASN A 620 20.27 4.72 8.21
N LEU A 621 20.06 3.79 7.28
CA LEU A 621 18.86 2.94 7.27
C LEU A 621 18.75 2.00 8.48
N GLN A 622 19.85 1.73 9.20
CA GLN A 622 19.85 1.06 10.50
C GLN A 622 19.02 1.79 11.57
N GLU A 623 18.80 3.10 11.40
CA GLU A 623 18.00 3.94 12.28
C GLU A 623 16.67 4.36 11.64
N ALA A 624 16.35 3.88 10.43
CA ALA A 624 15.11 4.22 9.74
C ALA A 624 13.88 3.80 10.57
N GLY A 625 12.80 4.58 10.49
CA GLY A 625 11.64 4.45 11.37
C GLY A 625 11.87 4.88 12.82
N GLY A 626 13.12 5.13 13.19
CA GLY A 626 13.48 5.62 14.50
C GLY A 626 13.37 4.56 15.60
N LEU A 627 13.95 3.37 15.41
CA LEU A 627 13.85 2.27 16.38
C LEU A 627 14.14 2.69 17.85
N PRO A 628 15.18 3.48 18.19
CA PRO A 628 15.34 4.02 19.56
C PRO A 628 14.22 4.95 20.05
N ASP A 629 13.51 5.59 19.12
CA ASP A 629 12.32 6.38 19.42
C ASP A 629 11.14 5.48 19.84
N HIS A 630 11.03 4.25 19.31
CA HIS A 630 10.06 3.26 19.78
C HIS A 630 10.34 2.85 21.24
N LEU A 631 11.61 2.57 21.59
CA LEU A 631 12.00 2.28 22.98
C LEU A 631 11.65 3.45 23.92
N ALA A 632 11.94 4.68 23.48
CA ALA A 632 11.62 5.88 24.25
C ALA A 632 10.10 6.06 24.42
N ALA A 633 9.33 5.80 23.36
CA ALA A 633 7.88 5.89 23.37
C ALA A 633 7.25 4.87 24.33
N ILE A 634 7.60 3.58 24.19
CA ILE A 634 7.05 2.50 25.01
C ILE A 634 7.39 2.71 26.49
N ARG A 635 8.61 3.17 26.81
CA ARG A 635 8.98 3.54 28.20
C ARG A 635 8.15 4.68 28.75
N GLN A 636 7.86 5.71 27.95
CA GLN A 636 6.99 6.81 28.36
C GLN A 636 5.53 6.38 28.51
N LEU A 637 5.05 5.48 27.65
CA LEU A 637 3.71 4.91 27.77
C LEU A 637 3.58 4.05 29.03
N ALA A 638 4.59 3.24 29.38
CA ALA A 638 4.57 2.46 30.62
C ALA A 638 4.58 3.33 31.90
N VAL A 639 4.99 4.60 31.82
CA VAL A 639 4.79 5.57 32.92
C VAL A 639 3.32 6.01 33.02
N ARG A 640 2.62 6.11 31.88
CA ARG A 640 1.19 6.48 31.82
C ARG A 640 0.27 5.32 32.14
N TYR A 641 0.65 4.12 31.69
CA TYR A 641 -0.07 2.87 31.85
C TYR A 641 0.88 1.86 32.53
N PRO A 642 0.99 1.88 33.88
CA PRO A 642 1.89 1.01 34.63
C PRO A 642 1.69 -0.49 34.39
N GLN A 643 0.52 -0.87 33.87
CA GLN A 643 0.19 -2.24 33.48
C GLN A 643 0.98 -2.73 32.25
N MET A 644 1.63 -1.85 31.48
CA MET A 644 2.49 -2.24 30.36
C MET A 644 3.78 -2.87 30.89
N ASP A 645 3.96 -4.16 30.65
CA ASP A 645 5.09 -4.93 31.15
C ASP A 645 6.33 -4.79 30.26
N LEU A 646 7.28 -3.97 30.72
CA LEU A 646 8.55 -3.75 30.02
C LEU A 646 9.53 -4.93 30.08
N ASP A 647 9.28 -5.94 30.92
CA ASP A 647 10.05 -7.19 30.91
C ASP A 647 9.53 -8.16 29.84
N ARG A 648 8.35 -7.91 29.27
CA ARG A 648 7.72 -8.70 28.20
C ARG A 648 7.37 -7.84 26.98
N VAL A 649 8.39 -7.27 26.34
CA VAL A 649 8.24 -6.53 25.07
C VAL A 649 8.61 -7.40 23.87
N GLY A 650 7.69 -7.56 22.93
CA GLY A 650 7.91 -8.18 21.62
C GLY A 650 7.87 -7.16 20.49
N VAL A 651 8.29 -7.57 19.30
CA VAL A 651 8.28 -6.73 18.09
C VAL A 651 7.94 -7.57 16.87
N TYR A 652 7.18 -7.01 15.93
CA TYR A 652 6.91 -7.68 14.66
C TYR A 652 6.96 -6.72 13.48
N GLY A 653 7.20 -7.28 12.30
CA GLY A 653 7.07 -6.55 11.05
C GLY A 653 7.21 -7.45 9.81
N HIS A 654 6.83 -6.86 8.68
CA HIS A 654 6.89 -7.49 7.36
C HIS A 654 7.61 -6.59 6.36
N SER A 655 8.33 -7.16 5.40
CA SER A 655 9.11 -6.39 4.42
C SER A 655 10.16 -5.52 5.12
N GLY A 656 10.20 -4.21 4.89
CA GLY A 656 11.01 -3.28 5.71
C GLY A 656 10.78 -3.44 7.21
N GLY A 657 9.55 -3.78 7.64
CA GLY A 657 9.25 -4.10 9.04
C GLY A 657 9.95 -5.36 9.54
N GLY A 658 10.15 -6.37 8.69
CA GLY A 658 10.94 -7.56 9.02
C GLY A 658 12.42 -7.22 9.21
N PHE A 659 12.97 -6.32 8.39
CA PHE A 659 14.29 -5.74 8.64
C PHE A 659 14.36 -5.08 10.03
N ALA A 660 13.39 -4.24 10.39
CA ALA A 660 13.37 -3.55 11.68
C ALA A 660 13.16 -4.49 12.87
N SER A 661 12.28 -5.48 12.79
CA SER A 661 12.00 -6.37 13.91
C SER A 661 13.17 -7.31 14.22
N ALA A 662 13.87 -7.80 13.19
CA ALA A 662 15.14 -8.50 13.38
C ALA A 662 16.23 -7.57 13.93
N ARG A 663 16.35 -6.34 13.42
CA ARG A 663 17.30 -5.34 13.92
C ARG A 663 17.04 -5.04 15.40
N ALA A 664 15.79 -4.88 15.80
CA ALA A 664 15.35 -4.58 17.16
C ALA A 664 15.83 -5.61 18.18
N ILE A 665 15.61 -6.90 17.91
CA ILE A 665 16.04 -7.95 18.84
C ILE A 665 17.55 -8.20 18.85
N PHE A 666 18.27 -7.82 17.78
CA PHE A 666 19.72 -7.89 17.75
C PHE A 666 20.38 -6.68 18.43
N ALA A 667 19.89 -5.47 18.18
CA ALA A 667 20.52 -4.24 18.65
C ALA A 667 20.08 -3.83 20.07
N TYR A 668 18.88 -4.25 20.50
CA TYR A 668 18.32 -3.96 21.83
C TYR A 668 17.82 -5.24 22.54
N PRO A 669 18.68 -6.28 22.69
CA PRO A 669 18.29 -7.58 23.25
C PRO A 669 17.86 -7.49 24.72
N GLU A 670 18.27 -6.45 25.45
CA GLU A 670 17.82 -6.18 26.81
C GLU A 670 16.39 -5.64 26.88
N PHE A 671 15.86 -5.11 25.78
CA PHE A 671 14.50 -4.58 25.71
C PHE A 671 13.55 -5.57 25.03
N TYR A 672 13.86 -6.00 23.81
CA TYR A 672 13.00 -6.92 23.06
C TYR A 672 13.29 -8.38 23.37
N LYS A 673 12.24 -9.12 23.75
CA LYS A 673 12.33 -10.54 24.19
C LYS A 673 11.94 -11.51 23.09
N VAL A 674 10.98 -11.12 22.24
CA VAL A 674 10.43 -11.95 21.17
C VAL A 674 10.28 -11.12 19.90
N ALA A 675 10.75 -11.63 18.76
CA ALA A 675 10.60 -10.97 17.47
C ALA A 675 9.99 -11.92 16.43
N VAL A 676 9.05 -11.39 15.64
CA VAL A 676 8.58 -12.01 14.40
C VAL A 676 9.05 -11.15 13.23
N SER A 677 9.96 -11.70 12.42
CA SER A 677 10.56 -11.02 11.27
C SER A 677 10.21 -11.74 10.00
N SER A 678 9.37 -11.12 9.16
CA SER A 678 8.89 -11.71 7.92
C SER A 678 9.32 -10.91 6.69
N ALA A 679 9.75 -11.59 5.63
CA ALA A 679 10.18 -11.01 4.36
C ALA A 679 11.18 -9.83 4.50
N GLY A 680 12.09 -9.90 5.47
CA GLY A 680 13.00 -8.79 5.77
C GLY A 680 14.04 -8.56 4.67
N ASN A 681 14.15 -7.33 4.17
CA ASN A 681 15.19 -6.91 3.22
C ASN A 681 16.55 -6.70 3.90
N HIS A 682 16.92 -7.60 4.83
CA HIS A 682 17.98 -7.56 5.84
C HIS A 682 19.36 -6.98 5.46
N ASP A 683 19.64 -6.80 4.17
CA ASP A 683 20.77 -6.05 3.64
C ASP A 683 20.36 -5.35 2.33
N GLN A 684 20.41 -4.03 2.32
CA GLN A 684 19.99 -3.24 1.16
C GLN A 684 20.88 -3.43 -0.07
N ARG A 685 22.09 -3.96 0.07
CA ARG A 685 22.97 -4.30 -1.07
C ARG A 685 22.36 -5.36 -1.98
N GLY A 686 21.49 -6.23 -1.46
CA GLY A 686 20.81 -7.26 -2.24
C GLY A 686 19.33 -6.97 -2.50
N TYR A 687 18.89 -5.72 -2.30
CA TYR A 687 17.51 -5.29 -2.54
C TYR A 687 17.42 -4.35 -3.75
N ILE A 688 16.23 -3.86 -4.10
CA ILE A 688 16.04 -3.10 -5.34
C ILE A 688 16.87 -1.80 -5.36
N GLN A 689 17.63 -1.60 -6.45
CA GLN A 689 18.57 -0.49 -6.63
C GLN A 689 17.92 0.87 -6.35
N LEU A 690 16.72 1.13 -6.89
CA LEU A 690 16.02 2.40 -6.68
C LEU A 690 15.89 2.72 -5.18
N TRP A 691 15.45 1.76 -4.39
CA TRP A 691 15.17 1.98 -2.97
C TRP A 691 16.49 2.13 -2.20
N GLY A 692 17.43 1.21 -2.41
CA GLY A 692 18.73 1.23 -1.73
C GLY A 692 19.51 2.51 -2.01
N GLU A 693 19.60 2.95 -3.26
CA GLU A 693 20.40 4.13 -3.62
C GLU A 693 19.69 5.46 -3.32
N SER A 694 18.35 5.51 -3.37
CA SER A 694 17.61 6.74 -3.04
C SER A 694 17.66 7.07 -1.56
N TYR A 695 17.65 6.06 -0.68
CA TYR A 695 17.60 6.26 0.76
C TYR A 695 18.90 5.97 1.50
N HIS A 696 19.81 5.14 0.98
CA HIS A 696 21.12 4.94 1.61
C HIS A 696 22.23 5.69 0.89
N GLY A 697 22.21 5.72 -0.45
CA GLY A 697 23.20 6.39 -1.28
C GLY A 697 23.98 5.42 -2.17
N ASP A 698 25.04 5.89 -2.81
CA ASP A 698 25.83 5.06 -3.71
C ASP A 698 26.77 4.13 -2.89
N PRO A 699 26.72 2.80 -3.06
CA PRO A 699 27.61 1.87 -2.36
C PRO A 699 29.10 2.06 -2.68
N ALA A 700 29.46 2.78 -3.75
CA ALA A 700 30.82 3.16 -4.04
C ALA A 700 31.37 4.22 -3.07
N THR A 701 30.48 5.01 -2.45
CA THR A 701 30.85 6.11 -1.54
C THR A 701 30.35 5.92 -0.11
N GLU A 702 29.27 5.18 0.08
CA GLU A 702 28.58 5.01 1.37
C GLU A 702 28.71 3.58 1.90
N SER A 703 28.85 3.44 3.22
CA SER A 703 28.93 2.12 3.87
C SER A 703 27.54 1.52 4.07
N TYR A 704 27.32 0.33 3.52
CA TYR A 704 26.11 -0.45 3.74
C TYR A 704 26.22 -1.44 4.91
N GLU A 705 27.39 -1.56 5.54
CA GLU A 705 27.62 -2.62 6.54
C GLU A 705 26.81 -2.40 7.82
N GLU A 706 26.63 -1.15 8.24
CA GLU A 706 25.96 -0.82 9.50
C GLU A 706 24.47 -1.20 9.52
N GLN A 707 23.81 -1.17 8.35
CA GLN A 707 22.42 -1.58 8.20
C GLN A 707 22.24 -3.09 8.08
N ALA A 708 23.23 -3.82 7.55
CA ALA A 708 23.08 -5.24 7.30
C ALA A 708 22.86 -6.02 8.62
N ASN A 709 21.70 -6.66 8.78
CA ASN A 709 21.36 -7.36 10.03
C ASN A 709 22.28 -8.56 10.31
N ALA A 710 22.81 -9.20 9.26
CA ALA A 710 23.76 -10.30 9.40
C ALA A 710 25.02 -9.89 10.20
N SER A 711 25.44 -8.61 10.13
CA SER A 711 26.63 -8.11 10.84
C SER A 711 26.46 -8.13 12.38
N ILE A 712 25.22 -8.02 12.86
CA ILE A 712 24.89 -7.97 14.30
C ILE A 712 24.07 -9.16 14.80
N ALA A 713 23.73 -10.13 13.95
CA ALA A 713 22.90 -11.29 14.30
C ALA A 713 23.45 -12.10 15.49
N HIS A 714 24.77 -12.07 15.72
CA HIS A 714 25.43 -12.71 16.86
C HIS A 714 24.98 -12.16 18.23
N GLN A 715 24.32 -11.01 18.27
CA GLN A 715 23.80 -10.36 19.48
C GLN A 715 22.44 -10.91 19.93
N LEU A 716 21.83 -11.86 19.20
CA LEU A 716 20.56 -12.47 19.58
C LEU A 716 20.61 -13.12 20.98
N VAL A 717 19.69 -12.68 21.86
CA VAL A 717 19.45 -13.27 23.19
C VAL A 717 18.03 -13.82 23.33
N GLY A 718 17.03 -13.14 22.77
CA GLY A 718 15.62 -13.50 22.86
C GLY A 718 15.17 -14.60 21.89
N LYS A 719 13.86 -14.68 21.66
CA LYS A 719 13.23 -15.62 20.72
C LYS A 719 12.96 -14.95 19.38
N LEU A 720 13.41 -15.56 18.29
CA LEU A 720 13.26 -15.00 16.95
C LEU A 720 12.58 -16.02 16.04
N LEU A 721 11.44 -15.63 15.46
CA LEU A 721 10.81 -16.31 14.34
C LEU A 721 11.12 -15.56 13.04
N LEU A 722 11.86 -16.22 12.15
CA LEU A 722 12.07 -15.76 10.78
C LEU A 722 11.02 -16.39 9.85
N ALA A 723 10.52 -15.64 8.88
CA ALA A 723 9.67 -16.17 7.82
C ALA A 723 9.94 -15.54 6.46
N TYR A 724 9.85 -16.33 5.40
CA TYR A 724 9.90 -15.83 4.02
C TYR A 724 9.12 -16.73 3.05
N GLY A 725 8.61 -16.14 1.97
CA GLY A 725 8.06 -16.87 0.84
C GLY A 725 9.18 -17.34 -0.08
N ALA A 726 9.21 -18.63 -0.46
CA ALA A 726 10.26 -19.17 -1.31
C ALA A 726 10.25 -18.61 -2.75
N LEU A 727 9.14 -17.99 -3.15
CA LEU A 727 8.92 -17.35 -4.45
C LEU A 727 8.76 -15.83 -4.33
N ASP A 728 9.32 -15.23 -3.27
CA ASP A 728 9.34 -13.78 -3.10
C ASP A 728 10.23 -13.11 -4.16
N ASP A 729 9.58 -12.42 -5.09
CA ASP A 729 10.16 -11.68 -6.20
C ASP A 729 10.22 -10.16 -5.95
N ASN A 730 9.92 -9.74 -4.72
CA ASN A 730 10.20 -8.39 -4.24
C ASN A 730 11.45 -8.39 -3.37
N VAL A 731 11.40 -9.05 -2.21
CA VAL A 731 12.50 -9.18 -1.26
C VAL A 731 13.11 -10.57 -1.43
N PRO A 732 14.25 -10.71 -2.14
CA PRO A 732 14.79 -12.01 -2.45
C PRO A 732 15.06 -12.83 -1.18
N PRO A 733 14.67 -14.12 -1.11
CA PRO A 733 14.91 -15.00 0.05
C PRO A 733 16.37 -15.06 0.50
N ALA A 734 17.31 -14.78 -0.41
CA ALA A 734 18.73 -14.67 -0.14
C ALA A 734 19.05 -13.74 1.06
N LEU A 735 18.29 -12.66 1.24
CA LEU A 735 18.50 -11.70 2.33
C LEU A 735 18.22 -12.32 3.72
N THR A 736 17.17 -13.13 3.85
CA THR A 736 16.90 -13.90 5.07
C THR A 736 17.92 -15.02 5.27
N LEU A 737 18.33 -15.70 4.20
CA LEU A 737 19.33 -16.77 4.27
C LEU A 737 20.70 -16.27 4.75
N GLN A 738 21.08 -15.04 4.41
CA GLN A 738 22.31 -14.41 4.93
C GLN A 738 22.26 -14.22 6.47
N VAL A 739 21.10 -13.82 7.01
CA VAL A 739 20.90 -13.71 8.46
C VAL A 739 20.94 -15.09 9.13
N ILE A 740 20.30 -16.10 8.53
CA ILE A 740 20.33 -17.49 9.01
C ILE A 740 21.77 -18.02 9.09
N GLU A 741 22.57 -17.78 8.07
CA GLU A 741 23.99 -18.19 8.05
C GLU A 741 24.78 -17.48 9.16
N ALA A 742 24.54 -16.20 9.40
CA ALA A 742 25.19 -15.45 10.47
C ALA A 742 24.79 -15.96 11.87
N LEU A 743 23.51 -16.26 12.09
CA LEU A 743 23.01 -16.86 13.33
C LEU A 743 23.62 -18.25 13.58
N THR A 744 23.70 -19.07 12.53
CA THR A 744 24.31 -20.41 12.58
C THR A 744 25.78 -20.34 12.96
N LYS A 745 26.56 -19.46 12.31
CA LYS A 745 27.97 -19.19 12.66
C LYS A 745 28.15 -18.71 14.09
N ALA A 746 27.20 -17.91 14.59
CA ALA A 746 27.21 -17.41 15.95
C ALA A 746 26.63 -18.40 16.98
N ASN A 747 26.19 -19.60 16.55
CA ASN A 747 25.53 -20.60 17.39
C ASN A 747 24.35 -20.01 18.18
N ARG A 748 23.46 -19.31 17.47
CA ARG A 748 22.24 -18.69 18.01
C ARG A 748 21.00 -19.45 17.53
N ASP A 749 20.07 -19.70 18.45
CA ASP A 749 18.81 -20.39 18.16
C ASP A 749 17.79 -19.43 17.52
N TYR A 750 17.06 -19.92 16.52
CA TYR A 750 15.95 -19.23 15.88
C TYR A 750 14.92 -20.26 15.38
N ASP A 751 13.68 -19.81 15.19
CA ASP A 751 12.62 -20.57 14.54
C ASP A 751 12.43 -20.05 13.11
N LEU A 752 12.03 -20.94 12.19
CA LEU A 752 11.90 -20.61 10.77
C LEU A 752 10.60 -21.16 10.19
N ILE A 753 9.89 -20.31 9.44
CA ILE A 753 8.80 -20.69 8.55
C ILE A 753 9.21 -20.35 7.11
N VAL A 754 9.27 -21.36 6.25
CA VAL A 754 9.38 -21.16 4.81
C VAL A 754 8.02 -21.46 4.21
N LEU A 755 7.45 -20.52 3.46
CA LEU A 755 6.23 -20.73 2.70
C LEU A 755 6.61 -21.13 1.26
N PRO A 756 6.52 -22.43 0.88
CA PRO A 756 7.11 -22.90 -0.38
C PRO A 756 6.48 -22.30 -1.63
N SER A 757 5.18 -22.01 -1.58
CA SER A 757 4.41 -21.37 -2.66
C SER A 757 4.20 -19.87 -2.47
N GLY A 758 4.64 -19.32 -1.32
CA GLY A 758 4.43 -17.94 -0.92
C GLY A 758 5.32 -16.98 -1.70
N ASN A 759 4.73 -15.84 -2.10
CA ASN A 759 5.42 -14.67 -2.65
C ASN A 759 5.61 -13.61 -1.56
N HIS A 760 5.90 -12.35 -1.91
CA HIS A 760 6.07 -11.28 -0.93
C HIS A 760 4.84 -11.06 -0.04
N GLY A 761 3.63 -11.14 -0.61
CA GLY A 761 2.37 -10.80 0.07
C GLY A 761 1.88 -11.83 1.10
N PHE A 762 2.72 -12.78 1.53
CA PHE A 762 2.33 -13.87 2.43
C PHE A 762 1.95 -13.43 3.85
N MET A 763 2.08 -12.15 4.21
CA MET A 763 1.70 -11.66 5.53
C MET A 763 0.24 -11.99 5.88
N SER A 764 -0.64 -12.10 4.88
CA SER A 764 -2.05 -12.48 5.04
C SER A 764 -2.30 -14.00 5.00
N ASP A 765 -1.26 -14.83 4.84
CA ASP A 765 -1.38 -16.28 4.84
C ASP A 765 -1.91 -16.78 6.20
N PRO A 766 -3.05 -17.50 6.25
CA PRO A 766 -3.66 -17.89 7.52
C PRO A 766 -2.78 -18.77 8.40
N TYR A 767 -1.90 -19.59 7.79
CA TYR A 767 -0.97 -20.42 8.55
C TYR A 767 0.10 -19.57 9.22
N PHE A 768 0.74 -18.67 8.46
CA PHE A 768 1.75 -17.75 8.99
C PHE A 768 1.19 -16.81 10.06
N LEU A 769 0.00 -16.23 9.83
CA LEU A 769 -0.68 -15.36 10.80
C LEU A 769 -0.89 -16.08 12.14
N ARG A 770 -1.54 -17.26 12.10
CA ARG A 770 -1.79 -18.07 13.30
C ARG A 770 -0.47 -18.48 13.97
N ARG A 771 0.55 -18.87 13.21
CA ARG A 771 1.86 -19.25 13.79
C ARG A 771 2.56 -18.07 14.46
N SER A 772 2.41 -16.87 13.93
CA SER A 772 2.94 -15.64 14.53
C SER A 772 2.22 -15.31 15.84
N TRP A 773 0.89 -15.48 15.88
CA TRP A 773 0.11 -15.38 17.12
C TRP A 773 0.55 -16.39 18.17
N ASP A 774 0.65 -17.67 17.79
CA ASP A 774 1.12 -18.75 18.67
C ASP A 774 2.51 -18.46 19.23
N TYR A 775 3.38 -17.84 18.43
CA TYR A 775 4.73 -17.50 18.84
C TYR A 775 4.73 -16.46 19.97
N PHE A 776 3.94 -15.40 19.84
CA PHE A 776 3.79 -14.40 20.90
C PHE A 776 3.07 -14.97 22.12
N VAL A 777 1.99 -15.74 21.94
CA VAL A 777 1.27 -16.38 23.05
C VAL A 777 2.20 -17.26 23.87
N ARG A 778 3.00 -18.11 23.21
CA ARG A 778 3.92 -19.02 23.89
C ARG A 778 5.13 -18.33 24.50
N HIS A 779 5.81 -17.49 23.73
CA HIS A 779 7.13 -16.99 24.13
C HIS A 779 7.10 -15.63 24.81
N LEU A 780 6.06 -14.82 24.58
CA LEU A 780 5.93 -13.49 25.18
C LEU A 780 4.90 -13.50 26.33
N ALA A 781 3.71 -14.04 26.10
CA ALA A 781 2.68 -14.11 27.15
C ALA A 781 2.92 -15.26 28.16
N GLY A 782 3.70 -16.29 27.78
CA GLY A 782 3.98 -17.45 28.63
C GLY A 782 2.77 -18.38 28.82
N LYS A 783 1.91 -18.45 27.80
CA LYS A 783 0.67 -19.23 27.77
C LYS A 783 0.69 -20.24 26.63
N GLU A 784 -0.15 -21.28 26.69
CA GLU A 784 -0.29 -22.18 25.55
C GLU A 784 -1.35 -21.66 24.56
N PRO A 785 -1.08 -21.65 23.24
CA PRO A 785 -2.08 -21.40 22.23
C PRO A 785 -3.05 -22.60 22.08
N PRO A 786 -4.28 -22.36 21.61
CA PRO A 786 -5.25 -23.42 21.39
C PRO A 786 -4.75 -24.48 20.41
N ALA A 787 -4.91 -25.74 20.78
CA ALA A 787 -4.50 -26.86 19.95
C ALA A 787 -5.26 -26.87 18.60
N ASP A 788 -4.52 -27.09 17.51
CA ASP A 788 -5.06 -27.27 16.15
C ASP A 788 -5.98 -26.14 15.64
N TYR A 789 -5.84 -24.91 16.16
CA TYR A 789 -6.61 -23.78 15.66
C TYR A 789 -6.38 -23.56 14.16
N ARG A 790 -7.47 -23.43 13.42
CA ARG A 790 -7.47 -23.18 11.97
C ARG A 790 -8.06 -21.82 11.71
N LEU A 791 -7.19 -20.89 11.31
CA LEU A 791 -7.61 -19.60 10.81
C LEU A 791 -8.16 -19.78 9.38
N ALA A 792 -9.40 -19.35 9.15
CA ALA A 792 -9.98 -19.33 7.82
C ALA A 792 -9.34 -18.21 6.98
N PRO A 793 -9.28 -18.34 5.64
CA PRO A 793 -8.90 -17.23 4.77
C PRO A 793 -9.83 -16.03 4.99
N PRO A 794 -9.33 -14.78 4.94
CA PRO A 794 -10.19 -13.61 4.97
C PRO A 794 -11.23 -13.68 3.83
N GLY A 795 -12.52 -13.53 4.14
CA GLY A 795 -13.61 -13.52 3.14
C GLY A 795 -14.24 -14.86 2.78
N SER A 796 -13.99 -15.93 3.54
CA SER A 796 -14.71 -17.22 3.44
C SER A 796 -16.04 -17.25 4.18
#